data_AF-A0A7C2X8Y2-F1
#
_entry.id   AF-A0A7C2X8Y2-F1
#
_cell.length_a   1.000
_cell.length_b   1.000
_cell.length_c   1.000
_cell.angle_alpha   90.00
_cell.angle_beta   90.00
_cell.angle_gamma   90.00
#
_symmetry.space_group_name_H-M   'P 1'
#
loop_
_entity.id
_entity.type
_entity.pdbx_description
1 polymer ?
#
loop_
_entity_poly.entity_id
_entity_poly.type
_entity_poly.pdbx_seq_one_letter_code
_entity_poly.pdbx_strand_id
1 'polypeptide(L)'
;MLDSKIILDANDYDYYSFVEETIKPETVEVKFKDLIPEFSEIEIGSKNLYKHQYASYEALVRGKNLILRSGTGSGKTEAWLIYSIKHKIPTLAIYPTLALANDQIKRIDLYSERTNLRSLVLDANKRETLIHEYGRAKLRSIITQLDILVTNPALLMNEIKKLVKGKPALISGFLNKVKLVMIDEIDFYSPREIALLLGLIGLMKNFTNSDFQIATLSAMIENPEELASFYTRLNNRETEIIEGKRFRVENRTYVILGKNIKKIWEKFKKYKHLIESKIANEDLRGFEDFEYFKRNFYKFYEAAKALKIDLGDIDFDPIDLLANYVKDEHVTLVFTRSINKAEELARRLKNVLNGDLAKCIASHHHLINKEERKRVEEGARSGIVKILISPRTLSQGIDIGTVGRIVHFGLPESLREFYQREGRKGRRMDLDFSETIIIPYGSWDRKLLTRGIEALYQWLQLPIEKIIVNVDNKYRILFEAMMKFQSPRLKKLLSDEEIKLLKELKLVKGDELSDRGLEVERKLQFYEFAPPYGINRILKLGEERVYLPEISHVDLVEKFQPGCFDPSNEAIVIAHNISGGYSRIVSAVIEEEMKWQNLVKKDELLPALEEYEEYKYKWGETPDLIYDYLVGKLSSEVLCVVHPPNGFGKYYKIPNRVYWNIRSSKPRVKVIKDKTVVYYERAKIELPTATYGKYSDYTYGAFYELDPSEDVTSIRIGLAFIMIVLRKKLRIPFETILYDVGKFGDKKFLSLHEPNSAGLIEKLDWLEIKKITEEYNPEVIDEILFEALDEYTYADFISKNLDWQYAKKYAIKALDYILLREKLKVKFKDIEVIIPKPSKALKLLALDLIWLPLKEEFGRKSGILVLAFYDGEGLNSFGFLVEEGRVRNFEEANKLLTKFIDEEFSFLIYDFRAKKEMLNELYLRSFDFILDSMARADKVKDVKEIITKNLDISLAPLEEIEKFAEIQREVKLSDVIYELSNSQQKISQTKANWRNFTKFLEEKAKRYLEDNCKSIFHLYLIMREITKENITR
;
A
#
# COMPACT_ATOMS: atom_id res chain seq x y z
N MET A 1 -5.46 10.41 37.75
CA MET A 1 -6.42 9.81 36.79
C MET A 1 -7.33 8.82 37.50
N LEU A 2 -8.64 8.81 37.21
CA LEU A 2 -9.60 7.85 37.79
C LEU A 2 -9.43 6.46 37.14
N ASP A 3 -9.30 5.37 37.90
CA ASP A 3 -9.26 4.02 37.31
C ASP A 3 -10.68 3.54 36.99
N SER A 4 -10.92 3.17 35.73
CA SER A 4 -12.21 2.68 35.25
C SER A 4 -12.67 1.41 35.95
N LYS A 5 -11.74 0.58 36.44
CA LYS A 5 -12.05 -0.60 37.26
C LYS A 5 -12.95 -0.27 38.45
N ILE A 6 -12.69 0.85 39.15
CA ILE A 6 -13.46 1.26 40.32
C ILE A 6 -14.92 1.52 39.93
N ILE A 7 -15.15 2.17 38.78
CA ILE A 7 -16.50 2.46 38.27
C ILE A 7 -17.18 1.16 37.83
N LEU A 8 -16.47 0.31 37.10
CA LEU A 8 -17.00 -0.96 36.58
C LEU A 8 -17.41 -1.89 37.71
N ASP A 9 -16.54 -2.10 38.69
CA ASP A 9 -16.79 -2.95 39.86
C ASP A 9 -17.95 -2.40 40.71
N ALA A 10 -18.01 -1.06 40.92
CA ALA A 10 -19.09 -0.43 41.69
C ALA A 10 -20.47 -0.52 41.03
N ASN A 11 -20.52 -0.71 39.71
CA ASN A 11 -21.76 -0.82 38.94
C ASN A 11 -22.05 -2.27 38.48
N ASP A 12 -21.35 -3.27 39.05
CA ASP A 12 -21.52 -4.70 38.78
C ASP A 12 -21.38 -5.06 37.28
N TYR A 13 -20.43 -4.41 36.59
CA TYR A 13 -20.09 -4.75 35.21
C TYR A 13 -19.13 -5.92 35.13
N ASP A 14 -19.42 -6.86 34.24
CA ASP A 14 -18.45 -7.85 33.79
C ASP A 14 -17.61 -7.29 32.64
N TYR A 15 -16.30 -7.47 32.73
CA TYR A 15 -15.34 -7.04 31.72
C TYR A 15 -14.12 -7.97 31.67
N TYR A 16 -13.35 -7.85 30.58
CA TYR A 16 -11.97 -8.31 30.50
C TYR A 16 -11.02 -7.16 30.75
N SER A 17 -9.87 -7.46 31.36
CA SER A 17 -8.79 -6.51 31.45
C SER A 17 -7.44 -7.12 31.14
N PHE A 18 -6.56 -6.30 30.58
CA PHE A 18 -5.16 -6.62 30.36
C PHE A 18 -4.34 -5.33 30.39
N VAL A 19 -3.07 -5.46 30.74
CA VAL A 19 -2.16 -4.32 30.94
C VAL A 19 -1.01 -4.42 29.96
N GLU A 20 -0.73 -3.31 29.27
CA GLU A 20 0.48 -3.15 28.48
C GLU A 20 1.48 -2.29 29.28
N GLU A 21 2.72 -2.75 29.35
CA GLU A 21 3.75 -2.12 30.18
C GLU A 21 4.19 -0.75 29.66
N THR A 22 4.79 0.04 30.56
CA THR A 22 5.38 1.34 30.25
C THR A 22 6.58 1.19 29.30
N ILE A 23 6.63 2.02 28.26
CA ILE A 23 7.77 2.14 27.35
C ILE A 23 8.35 3.55 27.48
N LYS A 24 9.60 3.67 27.95
CA LYS A 24 10.34 4.93 27.99
C LYS A 24 11.45 4.93 26.92
N PRO A 25 11.57 5.97 26.08
CA PRO A 25 12.72 6.09 25.20
C PRO A 25 14.00 6.30 26.01
N GLU A 26 15.11 5.76 25.51
CA GLU A 26 16.44 6.00 26.09
C GLU A 26 16.80 7.49 25.95
N THR A 27 17.43 8.07 26.97
CA THR A 27 17.93 9.46 26.96
C THR A 27 19.44 9.52 26.95
N VAL A 28 20.00 10.64 26.52
CA VAL A 28 21.42 10.98 26.66
C VAL A 28 21.60 12.07 27.71
N GLU A 29 22.79 12.19 28.31
CA GLU A 29 23.13 13.26 29.26
C GLU A 29 23.40 14.61 28.55
N VAL A 30 22.55 14.96 27.59
CA VAL A 30 22.56 16.25 26.88
C VAL A 30 21.16 16.82 26.99
N LYS A 31 21.03 18.05 27.48
CA LYS A 31 19.75 18.76 27.58
C LYS A 31 19.52 19.63 26.36
N PHE A 32 18.25 19.98 26.13
CA PHE A 32 17.89 20.90 25.05
C PHE A 32 18.64 22.24 25.15
N LYS A 33 18.76 22.79 26.37
CA LYS A 33 19.50 24.04 26.62
C LYS A 33 21.00 23.93 26.35
N ASP A 34 21.58 22.74 26.39
CA ASP A 34 23.01 22.54 26.14
C ASP A 34 23.31 22.67 24.62
N LEU A 35 22.31 22.43 23.77
CA LEU A 35 22.40 22.63 22.32
C LEU A 35 21.86 23.99 21.87
N ILE A 36 20.80 24.49 22.52
CA ILE A 36 20.12 25.75 22.21
C ILE A 36 19.96 26.54 23.53
N PRO A 37 20.95 27.36 23.91
CA PRO A 37 20.96 28.08 25.19
C PRO A 37 19.71 28.96 25.43
N GLU A 38 19.11 29.49 24.37
CA GLU A 38 17.88 30.29 24.37
C GLU A 38 16.67 29.52 24.93
N PHE A 39 16.74 28.19 25.00
CA PHE A 39 15.69 27.36 25.59
C PHE A 39 15.72 27.30 27.12
N SER A 40 16.66 27.99 27.78
CA SER A 40 16.81 27.95 29.25
C SER A 40 15.55 28.38 30.01
N GLU A 41 14.73 29.26 29.43
CA GLU A 41 13.50 29.80 30.05
C GLU A 41 12.22 29.00 29.70
N ILE A 42 12.32 27.99 28.83
CA ILE A 42 11.17 27.15 28.47
C ILE A 42 11.33 25.75 29.06
N GLU A 43 10.21 25.13 29.43
CA GLU A 43 10.19 23.85 30.16
C GLU A 43 11.05 22.76 29.50
N ILE A 44 11.00 22.68 28.16
CA ILE A 44 11.76 21.69 27.38
C ILE A 44 13.27 21.84 27.52
N GLY A 45 13.78 23.06 27.77
CA GLY A 45 15.22 23.33 27.90
C GLY A 45 15.90 22.52 28.99
N SER A 46 15.16 22.21 30.06
CA SER A 46 15.66 21.44 31.21
C SER A 46 15.69 19.92 31.00
N LYS A 47 14.99 19.41 29.96
CA LYS A 47 14.83 17.98 29.68
C LYS A 47 16.02 17.42 28.91
N ASN A 48 16.37 16.16 29.19
CA ASN A 48 17.37 15.43 28.42
C ASN A 48 16.81 15.06 27.04
N LEU A 49 17.67 15.06 26.02
CA LEU A 49 17.33 14.56 24.69
C LEU A 49 17.15 13.04 24.73
N TYR A 50 16.22 12.54 23.93
CA TYR A 50 16.18 11.14 23.61
C TYR A 50 17.36 10.73 22.72
N LYS A 51 17.83 9.50 22.87
CA LYS A 51 18.95 8.94 22.11
C LYS A 51 18.74 9.07 20.59
N HIS A 52 17.54 8.79 20.10
CA HIS A 52 17.21 8.93 18.68
C HIS A 52 17.15 10.39 18.22
N GLN A 53 16.75 11.34 19.08
CA GLN A 53 16.79 12.77 18.78
C GLN A 53 18.23 13.25 18.63
N TYR A 54 19.10 12.90 19.57
CA TYR A 54 20.51 13.26 19.52
C TYR A 54 21.24 12.63 18.34
N ALA A 55 20.99 11.33 18.08
CA ALA A 55 21.55 10.65 16.92
C ALA A 55 21.09 11.28 15.59
N SER A 56 19.81 11.66 15.48
CA SER A 56 19.28 12.38 14.31
C SER A 56 19.94 13.74 14.12
N TYR A 57 20.11 14.50 15.19
CA TYR A 57 20.84 15.77 15.16
C TYR A 57 22.28 15.58 14.68
N GLU A 58 23.01 14.60 15.23
CA GLU A 58 24.39 14.28 14.84
C GLU A 58 24.52 13.88 13.36
N ALA A 59 23.62 13.01 12.87
CA ALA A 59 23.59 12.60 11.48
C ALA A 59 23.40 13.81 10.54
N LEU A 60 22.48 14.71 10.88
CA LEU A 60 22.24 15.93 10.12
C LEU A 60 23.44 16.89 10.17
N VAL A 61 24.09 17.05 11.32
CA VAL A 61 25.32 17.86 11.46
C VAL A 61 26.46 17.31 10.59
N ARG A 62 26.58 15.99 10.46
CA ARG A 62 27.56 15.33 9.57
C ARG A 62 27.21 15.46 8.09
N GLY A 63 26.12 16.14 7.74
CA GLY A 63 25.71 16.37 6.37
C GLY A 63 25.00 15.17 5.71
N LYS A 64 24.58 14.17 6.49
CA LYS A 64 23.85 12.99 6.00
C LYS A 64 22.37 13.28 5.80
N ASN A 65 21.70 12.49 4.97
CA ASN A 65 20.24 12.38 4.99
C ASN A 65 19.80 11.57 6.22
N LEU A 66 18.53 11.68 6.58
CA LEU A 66 17.97 11.04 7.76
C LEU A 66 16.66 10.30 7.42
N ILE A 67 16.54 9.06 7.92
CA ILE A 67 15.26 8.36 8.02
C ILE A 67 15.07 8.00 9.50
N LEU A 68 14.14 8.67 10.18
CA LEU A 68 13.80 8.40 11.57
C LEU A 68 12.54 7.52 11.65
N ARG A 69 12.73 6.26 12.03
CA ARG A 69 11.64 5.31 12.34
C ARG A 69 11.29 5.41 13.81
N SER A 70 10.18 6.05 14.13
CA SER A 70 9.73 6.19 15.52
C SER A 70 8.21 6.29 15.63
N GLY A 71 7.61 6.01 16.79
CA GLY A 71 6.15 6.14 17.01
C GLY A 71 5.69 7.57 17.34
N THR A 72 4.39 7.79 17.46
CA THR A 72 3.84 9.09 17.91
C THR A 72 4.18 9.36 19.39
N GLY A 73 4.53 10.61 19.73
CA GLY A 73 4.91 10.99 21.10
C GLY A 73 6.38 10.72 21.49
N SER A 74 7.23 10.30 20.55
CA SER A 74 8.67 10.12 20.78
C SER A 74 9.51 11.40 20.58
N GLY A 75 8.87 12.55 20.33
CA GLY A 75 9.57 13.81 20.05
C GLY A 75 10.31 13.83 18.70
N LYS A 76 9.70 13.27 17.65
CA LYS A 76 10.29 13.28 16.28
C LYS A 76 10.49 14.68 15.72
N THR A 77 9.59 15.62 16.03
CA THR A 77 9.67 17.00 15.56
C THR A 77 10.98 17.65 16.00
N GLU A 78 11.37 17.45 17.26
CA GLU A 78 12.62 17.97 17.81
C GLU A 78 13.87 17.39 17.10
N ALA A 79 13.79 16.14 16.61
CA ALA A 79 14.95 15.44 16.04
C ALA A 79 15.58 16.17 14.84
N TRP A 80 14.77 16.81 13.99
CA TRP A 80 15.27 17.65 12.89
C TRP A 80 15.29 19.14 13.28
N LEU A 81 14.33 19.59 14.10
CA LEU A 81 14.15 21.00 14.41
C LEU A 81 15.31 21.57 15.23
N ILE A 82 15.93 20.77 16.11
CA ILE A 82 17.14 21.18 16.84
C ILE A 82 18.26 21.59 15.87
N TYR A 83 18.49 20.79 14.82
CA TYR A 83 19.50 21.08 13.80
C TYR A 83 19.16 22.37 13.04
N SER A 84 17.91 22.50 12.59
CA SER A 84 17.45 23.69 11.87
C SER A 84 17.58 24.98 12.69
N ILE A 85 17.24 24.93 13.97
CA ILE A 85 17.29 26.08 14.86
C ILE A 85 18.74 26.46 15.18
N LYS A 86 19.52 25.52 15.71
CA LYS A 86 20.88 25.76 16.20
C LYS A 86 21.79 26.33 15.11
N HIS A 87 21.66 25.81 13.89
CA HIS A 87 22.51 26.19 12.75
C HIS A 87 21.82 27.13 11.76
N LYS A 88 20.60 27.60 12.07
CA LYS A 88 19.77 28.48 11.22
C LYS A 88 19.63 27.96 9.78
N ILE A 89 19.35 26.68 9.64
CA ILE A 89 19.28 25.99 8.34
C ILE A 89 17.92 26.27 7.68
N PRO A 90 17.87 26.86 6.46
CA PRO A 90 16.62 27.06 5.75
C PRO A 90 15.93 25.72 5.47
N THR A 91 14.77 25.52 6.06
CA THR A 91 14.11 24.21 6.11
C THR A 91 12.70 24.25 5.51
N LEU A 92 12.44 23.39 4.51
CA LEU A 92 11.10 23.13 4.01
C LEU A 92 10.52 21.91 4.73
N ALA A 93 9.45 22.09 5.49
CA ALA A 93 8.76 21.02 6.19
C ALA A 93 7.44 20.67 5.50
N ILE A 94 7.28 19.41 5.12
CA ILE A 94 6.10 18.89 4.41
C ILE A 94 5.32 18.00 5.37
N TYR A 95 4.07 18.38 5.65
CA TYR A 95 3.15 17.63 6.50
C TYR A 95 1.94 17.09 5.71
N PRO A 96 1.36 15.95 6.12
CA PRO A 96 0.23 15.32 5.45
C PRO A 96 -1.07 16.12 5.52
N THR A 97 -1.37 16.72 6.67
CA THR A 97 -2.65 17.41 6.88
C THR A 97 -2.44 18.80 7.43
N LEU A 98 -3.38 19.70 7.13
CA LEU A 98 -3.41 21.06 7.71
C LEU A 98 -3.55 21.02 9.23
N ALA A 99 -4.30 20.05 9.75
CA ALA A 99 -4.48 19.86 11.18
C ALA A 99 -3.15 19.57 11.87
N LEU A 100 -2.37 18.62 11.34
CA LEU A 100 -1.04 18.28 11.88
C LEU A 100 -0.04 19.43 11.68
N ALA A 101 -0.05 20.09 10.51
CA ALA A 101 0.81 21.25 10.25
C ALA A 101 0.53 22.41 11.20
N ASN A 102 -0.74 22.74 11.44
CA ASN A 102 -1.16 23.78 12.38
C ASN A 102 -0.90 23.39 13.85
N ASP A 103 -0.75 22.11 14.13
CA ASP A 103 -0.37 21.64 15.45
C ASP A 103 1.14 21.83 15.69
N GLN A 104 1.94 21.36 14.75
CA GLN A 104 3.40 21.49 14.85
C GLN A 104 3.86 22.94 14.75
N ILE A 105 3.14 23.81 14.04
CA ILE A 105 3.52 25.22 13.96
C ILE A 105 3.46 25.93 15.31
N LYS A 106 2.52 25.60 16.21
CA LYS A 106 2.49 26.24 17.55
C LYS A 106 3.80 25.98 18.30
N ARG A 107 4.34 24.77 18.17
CA ARG A 107 5.63 24.38 18.78
C ARG A 107 6.80 25.04 18.05
N ILE A 108 6.77 25.03 16.72
CA ILE A 108 7.80 25.69 15.90
C ILE A 108 7.83 27.19 16.19
N ASP A 109 6.69 27.88 16.25
CA ASP A 109 6.57 29.30 16.55
C ASP A 109 7.07 29.61 17.95
N LEU A 110 6.70 28.81 18.96
CA LEU A 110 7.24 28.96 20.32
C LEU A 110 8.78 28.91 20.35
N TYR A 111 9.39 27.99 19.58
CA TYR A 111 10.85 27.88 19.50
C TYR A 111 11.48 28.97 18.63
N SER A 112 10.81 29.35 17.53
CA SER A 112 11.22 30.41 16.62
C SER A 112 11.23 31.78 17.30
N GLU A 113 10.22 32.09 18.13
CA GLU A 113 10.15 33.32 18.92
C GLU A 113 11.34 33.45 19.88
N ARG A 114 11.73 32.35 20.54
CA ARG A 114 12.88 32.34 21.47
C ARG A 114 14.23 32.44 20.78
N THR A 115 14.32 32.01 19.53
CA THR A 115 15.58 31.93 18.76
C THR A 115 15.69 32.99 17.66
N ASN A 116 14.69 33.88 17.55
CA ASN A 116 14.58 34.92 16.53
C ASN A 116 14.61 34.36 15.09
N LEU A 117 13.90 33.25 14.85
CA LEU A 117 13.71 32.66 13.53
C LEU A 117 12.35 33.03 12.95
N ARG A 118 12.27 33.06 11.61
CA ARG A 118 11.03 33.34 10.90
C ARG A 118 10.42 32.06 10.36
N SER A 119 9.28 31.65 10.91
CA SER A 119 8.47 30.52 10.45
C SER A 119 7.17 30.96 9.79
N LEU A 120 6.65 30.19 8.83
CA LEU A 120 5.31 30.35 8.28
C LEU A 120 4.73 29.01 7.83
N VAL A 121 3.45 28.78 8.10
CA VAL A 121 2.65 27.74 7.43
C VAL A 121 1.98 28.33 6.20
N LEU A 122 2.15 27.67 5.07
CA LEU A 122 1.49 28.02 3.82
C LEU A 122 0.69 26.83 3.30
N ASP A 123 -0.61 27.03 3.13
CA ASP A 123 -1.52 26.12 2.44
C ASP A 123 -2.32 26.87 1.36
N ALA A 124 -3.24 26.19 0.66
CA ALA A 124 -4.04 26.83 -0.38
C ALA A 124 -4.89 28.01 0.13
N ASN A 125 -5.55 27.84 1.28
CA ASN A 125 -6.44 28.85 1.89
C ASN A 125 -5.64 30.02 2.46
N LYS A 126 -4.61 29.73 3.27
CA LYS A 126 -3.74 30.73 3.88
C LYS A 126 -2.99 31.52 2.80
N ARG A 127 -2.58 30.87 1.71
CA ARG A 127 -2.01 31.55 0.54
C ARG A 127 -2.98 32.58 -0.02
N GLU A 128 -4.26 32.25 -0.19
CA GLU A 128 -5.25 33.18 -0.73
C GLU A 128 -5.50 34.36 0.22
N THR A 129 -5.63 34.09 1.52
CA THR A 129 -5.73 35.14 2.55
C THR A 129 -4.52 36.08 2.52
N LEU A 130 -3.30 35.54 2.52
CA LEU A 130 -2.07 36.35 2.52
C LEU A 130 -1.86 37.08 1.19
N ILE A 131 -2.31 36.53 0.06
CA ILE A 131 -2.28 37.24 -1.23
C ILE A 131 -3.24 38.43 -1.19
N HIS A 132 -4.42 38.28 -0.61
CA HIS A 132 -5.38 39.37 -0.44
C HIS A 132 -4.83 40.47 0.48
N GLU A 133 -4.14 40.08 1.56
CA GLU A 133 -3.59 41.00 2.56
C GLU A 133 -2.33 41.74 2.09
N TYR A 134 -1.36 41.04 1.49
CA TYR A 134 -0.05 41.60 1.17
C TYR A 134 0.20 41.82 -0.33
N GLY A 135 -0.59 41.20 -1.20
CA GLY A 135 -0.28 41.08 -2.62
C GLY A 135 0.83 40.06 -2.91
N ARG A 136 0.87 39.55 -4.15
CA ARG A 136 1.79 38.45 -4.54
C ARG A 136 3.27 38.81 -4.44
N ALA A 137 3.66 40.02 -4.81
CA ALA A 137 5.07 40.43 -4.85
C ALA A 137 5.65 40.56 -3.43
N LYS A 138 4.94 41.24 -2.53
CA LYS A 138 5.33 41.39 -1.12
C LYS A 138 5.34 40.04 -0.42
N LEU A 139 4.32 39.20 -0.63
CA LEU A 139 4.27 37.86 -0.05
C LEU A 139 5.46 36.99 -0.50
N ARG A 140 5.86 37.04 -1.77
CA ARG A 140 7.06 36.34 -2.25
C ARG A 140 8.32 36.83 -1.54
N SER A 141 8.46 38.14 -1.31
CA SER A 141 9.58 38.70 -0.55
C SER A 141 9.61 38.19 0.89
N ILE A 142 8.45 38.18 1.56
CA ILE A 142 8.30 37.63 2.92
C ILE A 142 8.71 36.16 2.95
N ILE A 143 8.18 35.33 2.04
CA ILE A 143 8.50 33.89 1.97
C ILE A 143 9.99 33.64 1.72
N THR A 144 10.62 34.45 0.86
CA THR A 144 12.06 34.35 0.58
C THR A 144 12.91 34.61 1.82
N GLN A 145 12.41 35.41 2.76
CA GLN A 145 13.10 35.75 3.99
C GLN A 145 12.95 34.70 5.10
N LEU A 146 11.96 33.80 5.03
CA LEU A 146 11.71 32.79 6.06
C LEU A 146 12.91 31.87 6.29
N ASP A 147 13.02 31.34 7.51
CA ASP A 147 14.00 30.31 7.89
C ASP A 147 13.35 28.93 7.86
N ILE A 148 12.07 28.83 8.23
CA ILE A 148 11.29 27.59 8.18
C ILE A 148 9.98 27.82 7.42
N LEU A 149 9.77 27.06 6.35
CA LEU A 149 8.51 27.06 5.61
C LEU A 149 7.82 25.72 5.80
N VAL A 150 6.61 25.75 6.36
CA VAL A 150 5.77 24.57 6.54
C VAL A 150 4.70 24.55 5.46
N THR A 151 4.51 23.42 4.79
CA THR A 151 3.55 23.26 3.69
C THR A 151 2.98 21.84 3.64
N ASN A 152 2.09 21.59 2.67
CA ASN A 152 1.61 20.26 2.30
C ASN A 152 2.02 19.91 0.85
N PRO A 153 2.02 18.61 0.48
CA PRO A 153 2.45 18.20 -0.86
C PRO A 153 1.61 18.77 -2.00
N ALA A 154 0.30 18.97 -1.80
CA ALA A 154 -0.58 19.49 -2.85
C ALA A 154 -0.25 20.95 -3.21
N LEU A 155 0.01 21.81 -2.22
CA LEU A 155 0.48 23.16 -2.47
C LEU A 155 1.88 23.15 -3.10
N LEU A 156 2.79 22.32 -2.58
CA LEU A 156 4.14 22.19 -3.14
C LEU A 156 4.09 21.78 -4.62
N MET A 157 3.29 20.78 -4.97
CA MET A 157 3.08 20.34 -6.35
C MET A 157 2.58 21.47 -7.25
N ASN A 158 1.63 22.28 -6.76
CA ASN A 158 1.11 23.43 -7.52
C ASN A 158 2.21 24.46 -7.78
N GLU A 159 3.01 24.80 -6.76
CA GLU A 159 4.12 25.74 -6.93
C GLU A 159 5.23 25.20 -7.85
N ILE A 160 5.57 23.92 -7.77
CA ILE A 160 6.53 23.27 -8.68
C ILE A 160 6.00 23.26 -10.12
N LYS A 161 4.71 22.94 -10.33
CA LYS A 161 4.07 23.02 -11.66
C LYS A 161 4.13 24.43 -12.26
N LYS A 162 4.03 25.48 -11.43
CA LYS A 162 4.22 26.87 -11.91
C LYS A 162 5.66 27.07 -12.40
N LEU A 163 6.66 26.64 -11.63
CA LEU A 163 8.07 26.75 -11.99
C LEU A 163 8.40 25.98 -13.28
N VAL A 164 7.88 24.77 -13.42
CA VAL A 164 7.98 23.93 -14.63
C VAL A 164 7.52 24.69 -15.87
N LYS A 165 6.41 25.43 -15.77
CA LYS A 165 5.82 26.25 -16.82
C LYS A 165 6.44 27.65 -16.98
N GLY A 166 7.52 27.95 -16.27
CA GLY A 166 8.15 29.28 -16.25
C GLY A 166 7.27 30.37 -15.62
N LYS A 167 6.21 30.00 -14.88
CA LYS A 167 5.33 30.92 -14.19
C LYS A 167 5.90 31.28 -12.81
N PRO A 168 5.65 32.51 -12.33
CA PRO A 168 6.25 32.98 -11.09
C PRO A 168 5.58 32.32 -9.87
N ALA A 169 6.30 31.44 -9.18
CA ALA A 169 5.89 30.80 -7.94
C ALA A 169 6.14 31.68 -6.71
N LEU A 170 5.41 31.46 -5.62
CA LEU A 170 5.60 32.17 -4.35
C LEU A 170 6.83 31.69 -3.58
N ILE A 171 7.09 30.39 -3.64
CA ILE A 171 8.17 29.75 -2.87
C ILE A 171 9.52 29.76 -3.59
N SER A 172 9.62 30.34 -4.79
CA SER A 172 10.83 30.27 -5.63
C SER A 172 12.08 30.80 -4.94
N GLY A 173 11.98 31.95 -4.27
CA GLY A 173 13.11 32.53 -3.53
C GLY A 173 13.53 31.70 -2.32
N PHE A 174 12.58 31.02 -1.67
CA PHE A 174 12.88 30.10 -0.57
C PHE A 174 13.52 28.81 -1.07
N LEU A 175 13.00 28.22 -2.15
CA LEU A 175 13.57 27.01 -2.76
C LEU A 175 15.02 27.19 -3.20
N ASN A 176 15.42 28.38 -3.67
CA ASN A 176 16.80 28.65 -4.04
C ASN A 176 17.82 28.54 -2.90
N LYS A 177 17.37 28.68 -1.64
CA LYS A 177 18.24 28.66 -0.45
C LYS A 177 17.99 27.47 0.47
N VAL A 178 17.05 26.57 0.12
CA VAL A 178 16.65 25.46 0.97
C VAL A 178 17.84 24.51 1.18
N LYS A 179 18.10 24.13 2.43
CA LYS A 179 19.20 23.23 2.80
C LYS A 179 18.72 21.95 3.46
N LEU A 180 17.49 21.92 3.98
CA LEU A 180 16.84 20.74 4.52
C LEU A 180 15.41 20.64 4.00
N VAL A 181 15.03 19.46 3.51
CA VAL A 181 13.64 19.09 3.20
C VAL A 181 13.21 18.01 4.20
N MET A 182 12.25 18.34 5.04
CA MET A 182 11.68 17.44 6.03
C MET A 182 10.33 16.91 5.54
N ILE A 183 10.12 15.59 5.61
CA ILE A 183 8.87 14.91 5.32
C ILE A 183 8.38 14.26 6.61
N ASP A 184 7.24 14.70 7.12
CA ASP A 184 6.61 14.08 8.28
C ASP A 184 5.58 13.05 7.87
N GLU A 185 5.43 12.02 8.70
CA GLU A 185 4.47 10.91 8.54
C GLU A 185 4.34 10.44 7.08
N ILE A 186 5.43 10.07 6.41
CA ILE A 186 5.34 9.57 5.02
C ILE A 186 4.46 8.32 4.91
N ASP A 187 4.30 7.59 6.01
CA ASP A 187 3.37 6.48 6.15
C ASP A 187 1.90 6.92 6.09
N PHE A 188 1.56 8.19 6.25
CA PHE A 188 0.19 8.66 6.05
C PHE A 188 -0.29 8.50 4.60
N TYR A 189 0.63 8.63 3.64
CA TYR A 189 0.33 8.68 2.22
C TYR A 189 0.10 7.29 1.62
N SER A 190 -0.78 7.22 0.62
CA SER A 190 -0.94 6.03 -0.22
C SER A 190 0.30 5.81 -1.11
N PRO A 191 0.53 4.59 -1.64
CA PRO A 191 1.68 4.32 -2.50
C PRO A 191 1.80 5.27 -3.72
N ARG A 192 0.68 5.63 -4.35
CA ARG A 192 0.61 6.65 -5.42
C ARG A 192 1.08 8.02 -4.94
N GLU A 193 0.63 8.46 -3.77
CA GLU A 193 1.01 9.74 -3.18
C GLU A 193 2.49 9.76 -2.77
N ILE A 194 3.02 8.65 -2.24
CA ILE A 194 4.46 8.49 -1.96
C ILE A 194 5.25 8.61 -3.26
N ALA A 195 4.83 7.92 -4.33
CA ALA A 195 5.48 8.02 -5.64
C ALA A 195 5.52 9.47 -6.17
N LEU A 196 4.41 10.21 -6.03
CA LEU A 196 4.35 11.63 -6.38
C LEU A 196 5.25 12.49 -5.49
N LEU A 197 5.29 12.24 -4.18
CA LEU A 197 6.12 12.98 -3.24
C LEU A 197 7.61 12.80 -3.53
N LEU A 198 8.05 11.57 -3.80
CA LEU A 198 9.43 11.29 -4.21
C LEU A 198 9.76 11.98 -5.53
N GLY A 199 8.82 11.97 -6.50
CA GLY A 199 9.00 12.69 -7.75
C GLY A 199 9.08 14.21 -7.59
N LEU A 200 8.32 14.79 -6.65
CA LEU A 200 8.40 16.22 -6.33
C LEU A 200 9.78 16.59 -5.80
N ILE A 201 10.30 15.80 -4.88
CA ILE A 201 11.64 16.01 -4.30
C ILE A 201 12.71 15.85 -5.38
N GLY A 202 12.54 14.87 -6.29
CA GLY A 202 13.39 14.69 -7.47
C GLY A 202 13.42 15.93 -8.37
N LEU A 203 12.24 16.50 -8.67
CA LEU A 203 12.11 17.70 -9.50
C LEU A 203 12.66 18.96 -8.83
N MET A 204 12.48 19.10 -7.51
CA MET A 204 12.95 20.26 -6.75
C MET A 204 14.44 20.53 -6.93
N LYS A 205 15.27 19.49 -7.10
CA LYS A 205 16.72 19.63 -7.37
C LYS A 205 17.02 20.55 -8.55
N ASN A 206 16.13 20.61 -9.54
CA ASN A 206 16.31 21.43 -10.73
C ASN A 206 15.95 22.90 -10.55
N PHE A 207 15.34 23.25 -9.40
CA PHE A 207 14.86 24.59 -9.06
C PHE A 207 15.49 25.15 -7.78
N THR A 208 16.52 24.49 -7.25
CA THR A 208 17.35 24.94 -6.12
C THR A 208 18.78 25.20 -6.61
N ASN A 209 19.49 26.09 -5.92
CA ASN A 209 20.92 26.33 -6.13
C ASN A 209 21.80 25.60 -5.10
N SER A 210 21.20 24.94 -4.11
CA SER A 210 21.88 24.19 -3.06
C SER A 210 21.46 22.73 -3.05
N ASP A 211 22.42 21.84 -2.84
CA ASP A 211 22.16 20.45 -2.48
C ASP A 211 21.60 20.39 -1.06
N PHE A 212 20.31 20.08 -0.95
CA PHE A 212 19.62 19.95 0.33
C PHE A 212 19.72 18.53 0.90
N GLN A 213 19.80 18.43 2.22
CA GLN A 213 19.59 17.19 2.97
C GLN A 213 18.10 16.84 2.99
N ILE A 214 17.79 15.55 3.13
CA ILE A 214 16.42 15.05 3.27
C ILE A 214 16.29 14.37 4.62
N ALA A 215 15.24 14.72 5.37
CA ALA A 215 14.89 14.07 6.61
C ALA A 215 13.45 13.53 6.51
N THR A 216 13.28 12.22 6.68
CA THR A 216 11.96 11.58 6.62
C THR A 216 11.63 10.96 7.96
N LEU A 217 10.47 11.30 8.50
CA LEU A 217 9.98 10.80 9.78
C LEU A 217 8.81 9.85 9.50
N SER A 218 8.87 8.66 10.07
CA SER A 218 7.80 7.67 9.90
C SER A 218 7.74 6.69 11.06
N ALA A 219 6.62 6.00 11.24
CA ALA A 219 6.57 4.85 12.14
C ALA A 219 6.59 3.51 11.38
N MET A 220 6.01 3.46 10.17
CA MET A 220 5.55 2.21 9.55
C MET A 220 6.20 1.86 8.19
N ILE A 221 7.27 2.53 7.77
CA ILE A 221 8.04 2.12 6.58
C ILE A 221 8.72 0.78 6.86
N GLU A 222 8.55 -0.17 5.95
CA GLU A 222 9.20 -1.48 6.07
C GLU A 222 10.60 -1.54 5.49
N ASN A 223 10.79 -0.93 4.32
CA ASN A 223 12.01 -1.00 3.52
C ASN A 223 12.73 0.35 3.50
N PRO A 224 13.16 0.89 4.66
CA PRO A 224 13.82 2.19 4.74
C PRO A 224 15.12 2.24 3.94
N GLU A 225 15.76 1.10 3.65
CA GLU A 225 16.98 0.98 2.86
C GLU A 225 16.76 1.35 1.39
N GLU A 226 15.61 1.01 0.81
CA GLU A 226 15.26 1.42 -0.57
C GLU A 226 15.12 2.95 -0.64
N LEU A 227 14.46 3.53 0.37
CA LEU A 227 14.29 4.98 0.47
C LEU A 227 15.62 5.70 0.71
N ALA A 228 16.48 5.15 1.57
CA ALA A 228 17.84 5.62 1.81
C ALA A 228 18.68 5.60 0.53
N SER A 229 18.58 4.52 -0.24
CA SER A 229 19.25 4.39 -1.54
C SER A 229 18.75 5.43 -2.54
N PHE A 230 17.44 5.71 -2.56
CA PHE A 230 16.88 6.78 -3.38
C PHE A 230 17.40 8.17 -2.99
N TYR A 231 17.41 8.53 -1.70
CA TYR A 231 17.92 9.83 -1.25
C TYR A 231 19.41 9.99 -1.55
N THR A 232 20.19 8.95 -1.31
CA THR A 232 21.63 8.93 -1.61
C THR A 232 21.88 9.13 -3.12
N ARG A 233 21.13 8.44 -4.00
CA ARG A 233 21.19 8.67 -5.45
C ARG A 233 20.79 10.09 -5.84
N LEU A 234 19.87 10.71 -5.10
CA LEU A 234 19.35 12.02 -5.44
C LEU A 234 20.34 13.15 -5.14
N ASN A 235 21.02 13.13 -4.00
CA ASN A 235 21.89 14.23 -3.55
C ASN A 235 23.34 13.83 -3.21
N ASN A 236 23.75 12.60 -3.49
CA ASN A 236 25.08 12.06 -3.19
C ASN A 236 25.50 12.15 -1.71
N ARG A 237 24.53 12.19 -0.79
CA ARG A 237 24.77 12.16 0.66
C ARG A 237 24.40 10.80 1.21
N GLU A 238 25.25 10.24 2.06
CA GLU A 238 24.92 9.04 2.84
C GLU A 238 23.62 9.27 3.62
N THR A 239 22.79 8.23 3.77
CA THR A 239 21.54 8.31 4.52
C THR A 239 21.63 7.44 5.76
N GLU A 240 21.37 8.05 6.92
CA GLU A 240 21.37 7.35 8.21
C GLU A 240 19.93 6.96 8.59
N ILE A 241 19.72 5.68 8.89
CA ILE A 241 18.44 5.14 9.36
C ILE A 241 18.53 5.01 10.88
N ILE A 242 17.66 5.71 11.59
CA ILE A 242 17.66 5.78 13.06
C ILE A 242 16.32 5.28 13.56
N GLU A 243 16.36 4.43 14.59
CA GLU A 243 15.17 3.92 15.25
C GLU A 243 14.97 4.60 16.61
N GLY A 244 13.73 4.99 16.90
CA GLY A 244 13.34 5.63 18.16
C GLY A 244 12.17 4.92 18.80
N LYS A 245 12.32 4.52 20.08
CA LYS A 245 11.24 3.93 20.87
C LYS A 245 10.12 4.94 21.11
N ARG A 246 8.88 4.47 21.08
CA ARG A 246 7.70 5.29 21.41
C ARG A 246 7.63 5.47 22.93
N PHE A 247 7.34 6.68 23.39
CA PHE A 247 6.95 6.87 24.79
C PHE A 247 5.51 6.42 24.99
N ARG A 248 5.27 5.58 25.99
CA ARG A 248 3.94 5.16 26.43
C ARG A 248 3.98 4.89 27.93
N VAL A 249 3.05 5.45 28.67
CA VAL A 249 2.78 5.04 30.05
C VAL A 249 2.09 3.67 30.06
N GLU A 250 1.99 3.02 31.22
CA GLU A 250 1.20 1.80 31.38
C GLU A 250 -0.20 2.01 30.77
N ASN A 251 -0.68 1.06 29.98
CA ASN A 251 -2.02 1.11 29.41
C ASN A 251 -2.89 -0.03 29.96
N ARG A 252 -3.98 0.33 30.62
CA ARG A 252 -4.98 -0.62 31.12
C ARG A 252 -6.12 -0.69 30.10
N THR A 253 -6.34 -1.87 29.54
CA THR A 253 -7.45 -2.08 28.60
C THR A 253 -8.60 -2.78 29.30
N TYR A 254 -9.82 -2.30 29.08
CA TYR A 254 -11.05 -2.88 29.59
C TYR A 254 -12.01 -3.15 28.43
N VAL A 255 -12.42 -4.41 28.25
CA VAL A 255 -13.44 -4.82 27.25
C VAL A 255 -14.73 -5.12 27.99
N ILE A 256 -15.76 -4.28 27.80
CA ILE A 256 -16.99 -4.35 28.58
C ILE A 256 -17.96 -5.36 27.98
N LEU A 257 -18.47 -6.30 28.78
CA LEU A 257 -19.46 -7.29 28.38
C LEU A 257 -20.89 -6.87 28.71
N GLY A 258 -21.07 -6.12 29.80
CA GLY A 258 -22.36 -5.69 30.35
C GLY A 258 -22.54 -6.14 31.80
N LYS A 259 -23.72 -5.89 32.37
CA LYS A 259 -24.10 -6.35 33.72
C LYS A 259 -24.79 -7.72 33.65
N ASN A 260 -24.90 -8.39 34.79
CA ASN A 260 -25.69 -9.62 34.97
C ASN A 260 -25.23 -10.86 34.15
N ILE A 261 -23.96 -10.96 33.73
CA ILE A 261 -23.50 -12.08 32.90
C ILE A 261 -23.63 -13.42 33.63
N LYS A 262 -23.39 -13.45 34.94
CA LYS A 262 -23.61 -14.65 35.76
C LYS A 262 -25.06 -15.11 35.76
N LYS A 263 -26.02 -14.18 35.82
CA LYS A 263 -27.46 -14.50 35.75
C LYS A 263 -27.84 -15.03 34.36
N ILE A 264 -27.24 -14.49 33.30
CA ILE A 264 -27.40 -14.99 31.93
C ILE A 264 -26.85 -16.43 31.82
N TRP A 265 -25.68 -16.70 32.40
CA TRP A 265 -25.10 -18.04 32.44
C TRP A 265 -26.00 -19.05 33.18
N GLU A 266 -26.55 -18.68 34.34
CA GLU A 266 -27.50 -19.53 35.07
C GLU A 266 -28.74 -19.87 34.24
N LYS A 267 -29.25 -18.93 33.45
CA LYS A 267 -30.33 -19.21 32.49
C LYS A 267 -29.85 -20.11 31.35
N PHE A 268 -28.68 -19.85 30.77
CA PHE A 268 -28.10 -20.65 29.69
C PHE A 268 -27.99 -22.13 30.08
N LYS A 269 -27.56 -22.43 31.31
CA LYS A 269 -27.50 -23.80 31.86
C LYS A 269 -28.85 -24.52 31.87
N LYS A 270 -29.95 -23.82 32.16
CA LYS A 270 -31.30 -24.43 32.18
C LYS A 270 -31.71 -24.96 30.80
N TYR A 271 -31.15 -24.41 29.74
CA TYR A 271 -31.42 -24.80 28.35
C TYR A 271 -30.39 -25.76 27.76
N LYS A 272 -29.52 -26.39 28.58
CA LYS A 272 -28.48 -27.33 28.12
C LYS A 272 -29.01 -28.36 27.10
N HIS A 273 -30.12 -29.02 27.42
CA HIS A 273 -30.77 -30.02 26.57
C HIS A 273 -31.19 -29.53 25.16
N LEU A 274 -31.44 -28.23 24.98
CA LEU A 274 -31.79 -27.64 23.67
C LEU A 274 -30.56 -27.22 22.86
N ILE A 275 -29.46 -26.91 23.55
CA ILE A 275 -28.27 -26.28 22.96
C ILE A 275 -27.16 -27.32 22.69
N GLU A 276 -27.00 -28.33 23.54
CA GLU A 276 -25.87 -29.27 23.51
C GLU A 276 -25.73 -30.02 22.19
N SER A 277 -26.84 -30.31 21.49
CA SER A 277 -26.83 -30.96 20.17
C SER A 277 -26.54 -30.01 18.99
N LYS A 278 -26.44 -28.70 19.25
CA LYS A 278 -26.31 -27.63 18.25
C LYS A 278 -25.01 -26.86 18.34
N ILE A 279 -24.15 -27.20 19.29
CA ILE A 279 -22.82 -26.63 19.48
C ILE A 279 -21.75 -27.73 19.43
N ALA A 280 -20.49 -27.35 19.28
CA ALA A 280 -19.35 -28.25 19.30
C ALA A 280 -19.17 -28.93 20.67
N ASN A 281 -18.53 -30.10 20.67
CA ASN A 281 -18.27 -30.86 21.89
C ASN A 281 -17.39 -30.08 22.88
N GLU A 282 -16.37 -29.39 22.39
CA GLU A 282 -15.50 -28.55 23.23
C GLU A 282 -16.28 -27.42 23.93
N ASP A 283 -17.27 -26.84 23.26
CA ASP A 283 -18.07 -25.73 23.78
C ASP A 283 -19.07 -26.19 24.87
N LEU A 284 -19.29 -27.50 25.06
CA LEU A 284 -20.12 -28.03 26.16
C LEU A 284 -19.57 -27.65 27.53
N ARG A 285 -18.26 -27.41 27.65
CA ARG A 285 -17.63 -26.89 28.86
C ARG A 285 -18.26 -25.59 29.35
N GLY A 286 -18.84 -24.78 28.46
CA GLY A 286 -19.53 -23.53 28.83
C GLY A 286 -20.75 -23.74 29.75
N PHE A 287 -21.30 -24.94 29.85
CA PHE A 287 -22.37 -25.23 30.82
C PHE A 287 -21.85 -25.48 32.24
N GLU A 288 -20.57 -25.81 32.40
CA GLU A 288 -19.98 -26.27 33.66
C GLU A 288 -19.00 -25.23 34.23
N ASP A 289 -18.34 -24.47 33.36
CA ASP A 289 -17.30 -23.50 33.69
C ASP A 289 -17.75 -22.07 33.33
N PHE A 290 -18.02 -21.25 34.35
CA PHE A 290 -18.44 -19.86 34.17
C PHE A 290 -17.35 -19.02 33.48
N GLU A 291 -16.07 -19.24 33.77
CA GLU A 291 -15.00 -18.46 33.16
C GLU A 291 -14.84 -18.81 31.68
N TYR A 292 -14.98 -20.09 31.31
CA TYR A 292 -15.04 -20.50 29.90
C TYR A 292 -16.25 -19.89 29.19
N PHE A 293 -17.43 -19.90 29.83
CA PHE A 293 -18.64 -19.25 29.32
C PHE A 293 -18.44 -17.75 29.12
N LYS A 294 -17.91 -17.07 30.13
CA LYS A 294 -17.61 -15.64 30.09
C LYS A 294 -16.70 -15.36 28.91
N ARG A 295 -15.57 -16.08 28.77
CA ARG A 295 -14.57 -15.92 27.68
C ARG A 295 -15.15 -16.05 26.28
N ASN A 296 -16.22 -16.83 26.16
CA ASN A 296 -16.96 -17.07 24.93
C ASN A 296 -18.38 -16.49 24.99
N PHE A 297 -18.63 -15.46 25.80
CA PHE A 297 -19.98 -14.99 26.13
C PHE A 297 -20.81 -14.68 24.89
N TYR A 298 -20.27 -13.89 23.96
CA TYR A 298 -20.96 -13.54 22.72
C TYR A 298 -21.21 -14.75 21.80
N LYS A 299 -20.32 -15.75 21.80
CA LYS A 299 -20.54 -17.02 21.07
C LYS A 299 -21.80 -17.71 21.59
N PHE A 300 -21.87 -17.91 22.91
CA PHE A 300 -22.99 -18.62 23.54
C PHE A 300 -24.29 -17.82 23.53
N TYR A 301 -24.21 -16.51 23.79
CA TYR A 301 -25.35 -15.62 23.76
C TYR A 301 -26.00 -15.58 22.38
N GLU A 302 -25.20 -15.41 21.32
CA GLU A 302 -25.71 -15.42 19.95
C GLU A 302 -26.14 -16.83 19.49
N ALA A 303 -25.48 -17.90 19.94
CA ALA A 303 -25.94 -19.27 19.67
C ALA A 303 -27.31 -19.55 20.31
N ALA A 304 -27.52 -19.15 21.57
CA ALA A 304 -28.83 -19.26 22.22
C ALA A 304 -29.90 -18.43 21.50
N LYS A 305 -29.56 -17.21 21.09
CA LYS A 305 -30.43 -16.35 20.28
C LYS A 305 -30.79 -16.98 18.94
N ALA A 306 -29.85 -17.66 18.29
CA ALA A 306 -30.09 -18.40 17.04
C ALA A 306 -31.12 -19.52 17.22
N LEU A 307 -31.14 -20.12 18.41
CA LEU A 307 -32.08 -21.17 18.81
C LEU A 307 -33.39 -20.62 19.39
N LYS A 308 -33.62 -19.29 19.31
CA LYS A 308 -34.79 -18.59 19.87
C LYS A 308 -34.92 -18.74 21.39
N ILE A 309 -33.79 -18.95 22.08
CA ILE A 309 -33.74 -19.01 23.54
C ILE A 309 -33.46 -17.60 24.06
N ASP A 310 -34.39 -17.08 24.86
CA ASP A 310 -34.23 -15.78 25.50
C ASP A 310 -33.44 -15.91 26.81
N LEU A 311 -32.23 -15.37 26.81
CA LEU A 311 -31.39 -15.28 28.00
C LEU A 311 -31.61 -13.97 28.77
N GLY A 312 -32.40 -13.05 28.24
CA GLY A 312 -32.53 -11.66 28.68
C GLY A 312 -31.49 -10.75 28.03
N ASP A 313 -31.77 -9.45 28.01
CA ASP A 313 -30.88 -8.46 27.41
C ASP A 313 -29.61 -8.23 28.21
N ILE A 314 -28.55 -7.84 27.49
CA ILE A 314 -27.30 -7.36 28.07
C ILE A 314 -27.57 -5.94 28.61
N ASP A 315 -27.56 -5.80 29.93
CA ASP A 315 -27.75 -4.50 30.58
C ASP A 315 -26.45 -3.68 30.50
N PHE A 316 -26.48 -2.63 29.66
CA PHE A 316 -25.37 -1.70 29.47
C PHE A 316 -25.85 -0.35 28.95
N ASP A 317 -25.65 0.72 29.73
CA ASP A 317 -25.71 2.10 29.24
C ASP A 317 -24.29 2.72 29.24
N PRO A 318 -23.75 3.18 28.08
CA PRO A 318 -22.46 3.87 28.06
C PRO A 318 -22.44 5.14 28.90
N ILE A 319 -23.61 5.75 29.17
CA ILE A 319 -23.72 6.96 29.98
C ILE A 319 -23.30 6.72 31.44
N ASP A 320 -23.60 5.55 32.01
CA ASP A 320 -23.22 5.17 33.38
C ASP A 320 -21.70 5.30 33.60
N LEU A 321 -20.93 4.90 32.59
CA LEU A 321 -19.48 4.97 32.63
C LEU A 321 -18.97 6.36 32.27
N LEU A 322 -19.43 6.90 31.13
CA LEU A 322 -18.92 8.16 30.58
C LEU A 322 -19.19 9.36 31.51
N ALA A 323 -20.34 9.41 32.20
CA ALA A 323 -20.67 10.50 33.10
C ALA A 323 -19.65 10.66 34.25
N ASN A 324 -19.04 9.56 34.69
CA ASN A 324 -18.03 9.60 35.75
C ASN A 324 -16.70 10.22 35.29
N TYR A 325 -16.36 10.15 34.00
CA TYR A 325 -15.10 10.68 33.47
C TYR A 325 -15.02 12.20 33.45
N VAL A 326 -16.12 12.93 33.66
CA VAL A 326 -16.09 14.39 33.82
C VAL A 326 -15.32 14.81 35.08
N LYS A 327 -15.22 13.92 36.07
CA LYS A 327 -14.45 14.15 37.31
C LYS A 327 -12.95 13.96 37.13
N ASP A 328 -12.50 13.44 35.98
CA ASP A 328 -11.09 13.17 35.73
C ASP A 328 -10.34 14.47 35.38
N GLU A 329 -9.04 14.50 35.67
CA GLU A 329 -8.21 15.67 35.38
C GLU A 329 -7.92 15.79 33.89
N HIS A 330 -7.79 14.65 33.21
CA HIS A 330 -7.39 14.55 31.81
C HIS A 330 -8.57 14.32 30.86
N VAL A 331 -8.35 14.58 29.57
CA VAL A 331 -9.37 14.44 28.54
C VAL A 331 -9.62 12.94 28.25
N THR A 332 -10.90 12.59 28.15
CA THR A 332 -11.38 11.32 27.60
C THR A 332 -11.85 11.53 26.16
N LEU A 333 -11.23 10.80 25.23
CA LEU A 333 -11.67 10.75 23.83
C LEU A 333 -12.62 9.58 23.60
N VAL A 334 -13.79 9.84 23.04
CA VAL A 334 -14.78 8.81 22.68
C VAL A 334 -14.89 8.74 21.16
N PHE A 335 -14.45 7.63 20.58
CA PHE A 335 -14.60 7.38 19.15
C PHE A 335 -15.91 6.66 18.86
N THR A 336 -16.71 7.20 17.93
CA THR A 336 -17.98 6.62 17.46
C THR A 336 -17.91 6.24 15.98
N ARG A 337 -18.91 5.53 15.46
CA ARG A 337 -18.98 5.19 14.02
C ARG A 337 -19.53 6.33 13.15
N SER A 338 -20.40 7.19 13.68
CA SER A 338 -21.07 8.25 12.92
C SER A 338 -21.13 9.57 13.70
N ILE A 339 -21.35 10.67 12.96
CA ILE A 339 -21.56 12.02 13.52
C ILE A 339 -22.79 12.02 14.43
N ASN A 340 -23.90 11.45 13.95
CA ASN A 340 -25.14 11.44 14.71
C ASN A 340 -25.03 10.64 16.01
N LYS A 341 -24.29 9.52 16.03
CA LYS A 341 -24.03 8.80 17.28
C LYS A 341 -23.16 9.62 18.23
N ALA A 342 -22.21 10.41 17.71
CA ALA A 342 -21.43 11.33 18.52
C ALA A 342 -22.32 12.40 19.17
N GLU A 343 -23.22 13.01 18.38
CA GLU A 343 -24.19 14.00 18.84
C GLU A 343 -25.23 13.42 19.83
N GLU A 344 -25.72 12.21 19.57
CA GLU A 344 -26.64 11.50 20.46
C GLU A 344 -26.01 11.26 21.83
N LEU A 345 -24.80 10.68 21.87
CA LEU A 345 -24.08 10.43 23.13
C LEU A 345 -23.76 11.75 23.85
N ALA A 346 -23.34 12.79 23.12
CA ALA A 346 -23.05 14.09 23.71
C ALA A 346 -24.31 14.71 24.35
N ARG A 347 -25.46 14.63 23.68
CA ARG A 347 -26.74 15.14 24.18
C ARG A 347 -27.22 14.38 25.40
N ARG A 348 -27.17 13.05 25.36
CA ARG A 348 -27.55 12.18 26.50
C ARG A 348 -26.67 12.48 27.72
N LEU A 349 -25.36 12.62 27.53
CA LEU A 349 -24.45 12.98 28.62
C LEU A 349 -24.74 14.36 29.20
N LYS A 350 -24.95 15.37 28.35
CA LYS A 350 -25.28 16.74 28.78
C LYS A 350 -26.57 16.79 29.62
N ASN A 351 -27.59 16.02 29.22
CA ASN A 351 -28.86 15.93 29.93
C ASN A 351 -28.73 15.26 31.31
N VAL A 352 -27.81 14.30 31.47
CA VAL A 352 -27.58 13.65 32.77
C VAL A 352 -26.76 14.53 33.71
N LEU A 353 -25.72 15.20 33.20
CA LEU A 353 -24.77 15.94 34.03
C LEU A 353 -25.25 17.35 34.42
N ASN A 354 -26.04 18.01 33.56
CA ASN A 354 -26.66 19.32 33.78
C ASN A 354 -25.71 20.47 34.22
N GLY A 355 -26.19 21.72 34.16
CA GLY A 355 -25.45 22.90 34.65
C GLY A 355 -24.05 23.08 34.04
N ASP A 356 -23.05 23.41 34.87
CA ASP A 356 -21.68 23.65 34.41
C ASP A 356 -20.95 22.39 33.93
N LEU A 357 -21.33 21.20 34.43
CA LEU A 357 -20.73 19.93 33.99
C LEU A 357 -21.08 19.59 32.53
N ALA A 358 -22.23 20.07 32.03
CA ALA A 358 -22.60 19.91 30.63
C ALA A 358 -21.65 20.67 29.67
N LYS A 359 -20.99 21.73 30.14
CA LYS A 359 -19.98 22.49 29.36
C LYS A 359 -18.69 21.69 29.17
N CYS A 360 -18.46 20.66 29.99
CA CYS A 360 -17.29 19.78 29.89
C CYS A 360 -17.40 18.74 28.76
N ILE A 361 -18.52 18.72 28.02
CA ILE A 361 -18.80 17.73 26.97
C ILE A 361 -18.93 18.43 25.63
N ALA A 362 -18.19 17.94 24.64
CA ALA A 362 -18.28 18.43 23.26
C ALA A 362 -18.21 17.30 22.24
N SER A 363 -18.91 17.49 21.13
CA SER A 363 -18.72 16.72 19.91
C SER A 363 -17.68 17.41 19.02
N HIS A 364 -17.03 16.63 18.15
CA HIS A 364 -16.08 17.17 17.16
C HIS A 364 -16.15 16.40 15.85
N HIS A 365 -16.54 17.10 14.79
CA HIS A 365 -16.63 16.59 13.42
C HIS A 365 -16.62 17.74 12.40
N HIS A 366 -16.52 17.40 11.11
CA HIS A 366 -16.31 18.39 10.04
C HIS A 366 -17.52 19.31 9.78
N LEU A 367 -18.74 18.90 10.16
CA LEU A 367 -19.95 19.76 10.07
C LEU A 367 -19.96 20.87 11.13
N ILE A 368 -19.15 20.76 12.19
CA ILE A 368 -18.99 21.85 13.15
C ILE A 368 -18.16 22.96 12.51
N ASN A 369 -18.67 24.19 12.59
CA ASN A 369 -18.01 25.36 12.04
C ASN A 369 -16.58 25.52 12.63
N LYS A 370 -15.70 26.20 11.89
CA LYS A 370 -14.27 26.28 12.23
C LYS A 370 -14.01 27.00 13.56
N GLU A 371 -14.80 28.02 13.88
CA GLU A 371 -14.65 28.79 15.11
C GLU A 371 -15.02 27.96 16.34
N GLU A 372 -16.12 27.23 16.26
CA GLU A 372 -16.60 26.34 17.30
C GLU A 372 -15.65 25.14 17.51
N ARG A 373 -15.11 24.55 16.43
CA ARG A 373 -14.07 23.52 16.55
C ARG A 373 -12.84 24.04 17.30
N LYS A 374 -12.35 25.23 16.95
CA LYS A 374 -11.24 25.87 17.69
C LYS A 374 -11.56 26.09 19.16
N ARG A 375 -12.79 26.53 19.47
CA ARG A 375 -13.26 26.73 20.85
C ARG A 375 -13.26 25.42 21.64
N VAL A 376 -13.73 24.33 21.03
CA VAL A 376 -13.73 22.99 21.62
C VAL A 376 -12.31 22.45 21.82
N GLU A 377 -11.44 22.59 20.81
CA GLU A 377 -10.03 22.19 20.87
C GLU A 377 -9.28 22.94 21.99
N GLU A 378 -9.49 24.26 22.11
CA GLU A 378 -8.89 25.07 23.17
C GLU A 378 -9.50 24.75 24.55
N GLY A 379 -10.81 24.50 24.60
CA GLY A 379 -11.48 24.00 25.80
C GLY A 379 -10.90 22.68 26.30
N ALA A 380 -10.56 21.76 25.40
CA ALA A 380 -9.90 20.51 25.76
C ALA A 380 -8.47 20.73 26.24
N ARG A 381 -7.71 21.60 25.56
CA ARG A 381 -6.32 21.93 25.92
C ARG A 381 -6.20 22.62 27.28
N SER A 382 -7.16 23.50 27.60
CA SER A 382 -7.27 24.19 28.89
C SER A 382 -7.92 23.35 30.00
N GLY A 383 -8.40 22.14 29.68
CA GLY A 383 -9.01 21.23 30.65
C GLY A 383 -10.47 21.57 31.03
N ILE A 384 -11.11 22.51 30.33
CA ILE A 384 -12.54 22.85 30.48
C ILE A 384 -13.40 21.72 29.89
N VAL A 385 -13.06 21.25 28.68
CA VAL A 385 -13.70 20.10 28.04
C VAL A 385 -12.99 18.83 28.52
N LYS A 386 -13.73 17.95 29.21
CA LYS A 386 -13.23 16.69 29.76
C LYS A 386 -13.57 15.48 28.90
N ILE A 387 -14.69 15.52 28.18
CA ILE A 387 -15.14 14.43 27.31
C ILE A 387 -15.36 14.98 25.91
N LEU A 388 -14.69 14.37 24.94
CA LEU A 388 -14.76 14.78 23.56
C LEU A 388 -15.12 13.60 22.66
N ILE A 389 -16.24 13.71 21.97
CA ILE A 389 -16.84 12.63 21.18
C ILE A 389 -16.65 12.92 19.68
N SER A 390 -16.02 12.00 18.94
CA SER A 390 -15.71 12.21 17.53
C SER A 390 -15.79 10.91 16.73
N PRO A 391 -16.35 10.91 15.50
CA PRO A 391 -16.37 9.70 14.69
C PRO A 391 -14.99 9.37 14.08
N ARG A 392 -14.30 10.37 13.52
CA ARG A 392 -13.00 10.19 12.84
C ARG A 392 -12.06 11.38 12.91
N THR A 393 -12.56 12.61 13.05
CA THR A 393 -11.71 13.81 12.87
C THR A 393 -10.57 13.94 13.88
N LEU A 394 -10.68 13.34 15.06
CA LEU A 394 -9.64 13.36 16.10
C LEU A 394 -8.73 12.13 16.10
N SER A 395 -8.92 11.19 15.16
CA SER A 395 -7.90 10.16 14.93
C SER A 395 -6.64 10.76 14.33
N GLN A 396 -6.76 11.93 13.68
CA GLN A 396 -5.70 12.69 13.04
C GLN A 396 -4.98 13.64 14.01
N GLY A 397 -3.76 14.03 13.64
CA GLY A 397 -2.68 14.72 14.37
C GLY A 397 -2.94 15.72 15.51
N ILE A 398 -4.16 16.19 15.74
CA ILE A 398 -4.51 17.38 16.52
C ILE A 398 -4.10 17.23 18.00
N ASP A 399 -3.39 18.23 18.55
CA ASP A 399 -3.22 18.38 20.00
C ASP A 399 -4.51 18.91 20.62
N ILE A 400 -5.10 18.13 21.49
CA ILE A 400 -6.28 18.49 22.29
C ILE A 400 -5.96 18.44 23.79
N GLY A 401 -4.67 18.54 24.15
CA GLY A 401 -4.21 18.44 25.53
C GLY A 401 -3.83 17.01 25.95
N THR A 402 -3.70 16.80 27.27
CA THR A 402 -3.39 15.49 27.85
C THR A 402 -4.60 14.57 27.77
N VAL A 403 -4.55 13.59 26.87
CA VAL A 403 -5.55 12.52 26.78
C VAL A 403 -5.10 11.36 27.65
N GLY A 404 -5.85 11.09 28.72
CA GLY A 404 -5.60 9.93 29.60
C GLY A 404 -6.30 8.66 29.09
N ARG A 405 -7.48 8.82 28.49
CA ARG A 405 -8.38 7.71 28.15
C ARG A 405 -8.89 7.80 26.72
N ILE A 406 -8.95 6.64 26.07
CA ILE A 406 -9.68 6.46 24.81
C ILE A 406 -10.77 5.42 25.02
N VAL A 407 -11.97 5.77 24.57
CA VAL A 407 -13.14 4.90 24.52
C VAL A 407 -13.46 4.60 23.06
N HIS A 408 -13.36 3.33 22.68
CA HIS A 408 -13.87 2.83 21.39
C HIS A 408 -15.32 2.42 21.59
N PHE A 409 -16.26 3.28 21.17
CA PHE A 409 -17.66 2.92 21.07
C PHE A 409 -17.89 2.20 19.74
N GLY A 410 -17.51 0.93 19.75
CA GLY A 410 -17.27 0.08 18.59
C GLY A 410 -15.84 0.20 18.04
N LEU A 411 -15.21 -0.94 17.80
CA LEU A 411 -13.88 -1.02 17.21
C LEU A 411 -13.90 -0.58 15.74
N PRO A 412 -12.81 0.05 15.27
CA PRO A 412 -12.58 0.20 13.85
C PRO A 412 -12.30 -1.16 13.21
N GLU A 413 -12.59 -1.28 11.92
CA GLU A 413 -12.38 -2.53 11.15
C GLU A 413 -10.90 -2.78 10.85
N SER A 414 -10.09 -1.72 10.71
CA SER A 414 -8.65 -1.83 10.52
C SER A 414 -7.88 -1.66 11.83
N LEU A 415 -6.88 -2.52 12.01
CA LEU A 415 -5.97 -2.44 13.15
C LEU A 415 -5.12 -1.16 13.10
N ARG A 416 -4.81 -0.69 11.89
CA ARG A 416 -4.14 0.59 11.67
C ARG A 416 -4.92 1.77 12.25
N GLU A 417 -6.22 1.86 11.98
CA GLU A 417 -7.07 2.92 12.54
C GLU A 417 -7.18 2.78 14.07
N PHE A 418 -7.25 1.56 14.61
CA PHE A 418 -7.20 1.32 16.05
C PHE A 418 -5.94 1.93 16.68
N TYR A 419 -4.76 1.61 16.15
CA TYR A 419 -3.50 2.15 16.67
C TYR A 419 -3.33 3.65 16.43
N GLN A 420 -3.91 4.22 15.37
CA GLN A 420 -3.93 5.68 15.18
C GLN A 420 -4.76 6.38 16.25
N ARG A 421 -5.93 5.82 16.60
CA ARG A 421 -6.76 6.30 17.71
C ARG A 421 -6.00 6.16 19.03
N GLU A 422 -5.52 4.96 19.38
CA GLU A 422 -4.70 4.69 20.58
C GLU A 422 -3.43 5.57 20.63
N GLY A 423 -2.96 5.96 19.45
CA GLY A 423 -1.96 6.98 19.21
C GLY A 423 -2.13 8.27 20.02
N ARG A 424 -3.36 8.63 20.40
CA ARG A 424 -3.73 9.95 20.95
C ARG A 424 -3.52 10.10 22.46
N LYS A 425 -3.47 9.01 23.22
CA LYS A 425 -3.34 9.04 24.70
C LYS A 425 -1.95 8.69 25.20
N GLY A 426 -1.71 8.92 26.50
CA GLY A 426 -0.51 8.44 27.19
C GLY A 426 0.80 9.06 26.71
N ARG A 427 0.74 10.28 26.16
CA ARG A 427 1.86 10.97 25.50
C ARG A 427 2.75 11.79 26.43
N ARG A 428 2.40 11.90 27.72
CA ARG A 428 3.09 12.79 28.66
C ARG A 428 3.49 12.02 29.92
N MET A 429 4.62 12.43 30.52
CA MET A 429 5.23 11.76 31.68
C MET A 429 4.49 11.98 33.00
N ASP A 430 3.60 12.98 33.05
CA ASP A 430 2.75 13.32 34.21
C ASP A 430 1.54 12.37 34.36
N LEU A 431 1.33 11.46 33.41
CA LEU A 431 0.33 10.40 33.52
C LEU A 431 0.93 9.17 34.20
N ASP A 432 0.31 8.69 35.28
CA ASP A 432 0.68 7.43 35.92
C ASP A 432 0.36 6.22 35.01
N PHE A 433 -0.82 6.24 34.40
CA PHE A 433 -1.31 5.24 33.46
C PHE A 433 -2.24 5.88 32.42
N SER A 434 -2.60 5.11 31.40
CA SER A 434 -3.61 5.46 30.40
C SER A 434 -4.60 4.30 30.25
N GLU A 435 -5.78 4.58 29.68
CA GLU A 435 -6.84 3.56 29.57
C GLU A 435 -7.41 3.40 28.17
N THR A 436 -7.59 2.15 27.75
CA THR A 436 -8.37 1.76 26.56
C THR A 436 -9.69 1.16 27.04
N ILE A 437 -10.82 1.78 26.71
CA ILE A 437 -12.14 1.21 26.99
C ILE A 437 -12.73 0.75 25.67
N ILE A 438 -13.02 -0.53 25.53
CA ILE A 438 -13.68 -1.10 24.36
C ILE A 438 -15.12 -1.40 24.76
N ILE A 439 -16.06 -0.71 24.14
CA ILE A 439 -17.50 -0.93 24.27
C ILE A 439 -17.96 -1.58 22.96
N PRO A 440 -18.19 -2.91 22.94
CA PRO A 440 -18.68 -3.61 21.76
C PRO A 440 -20.02 -3.04 21.32
N TYR A 441 -20.10 -2.54 20.09
CA TYR A 441 -21.34 -1.94 19.57
C TYR A 441 -21.57 -2.26 18.09
N GLY A 442 -20.50 -2.23 17.29
CA GLY A 442 -20.52 -2.48 15.86
C GLY A 442 -20.55 -3.95 15.49
N SER A 443 -20.78 -4.18 14.18
CA SER A 443 -20.78 -5.52 13.58
C SER A 443 -19.41 -6.20 13.68
N TRP A 444 -18.32 -5.43 13.55
CA TRP A 444 -16.95 -5.92 13.66
C TRP A 444 -16.62 -6.46 15.05
N ASP A 445 -17.03 -5.75 16.11
CA ASP A 445 -16.85 -6.19 17.50
C ASP A 445 -17.48 -7.56 17.72
N ARG A 446 -18.73 -7.71 17.25
CA ARG A 446 -19.47 -8.97 17.36
C ARG A 446 -18.76 -10.07 16.59
N LYS A 447 -18.27 -9.80 15.38
CA LYS A 447 -17.52 -10.80 14.60
C LYS A 447 -16.29 -11.31 15.35
N LEU A 448 -15.51 -10.42 15.96
CA LEU A 448 -14.36 -10.81 16.77
C LEU A 448 -14.78 -11.61 18.00
N LEU A 449 -15.70 -11.05 18.79
CA LEU A 449 -16.06 -11.60 20.10
C LEU A 449 -16.91 -12.88 20.03
N THR A 450 -17.62 -13.16 18.93
CA THR A 450 -18.27 -14.47 18.72
C THR A 450 -17.26 -15.60 18.50
N ARG A 451 -15.99 -15.29 18.21
CA ARG A 451 -14.88 -16.27 18.18
C ARG A 451 -14.14 -16.34 19.52
N GLY A 452 -14.64 -15.66 20.55
CA GLY A 452 -14.02 -15.59 21.88
C GLY A 452 -13.12 -14.36 22.05
N ILE A 453 -12.79 -14.04 23.30
CA ILE A 453 -11.92 -12.90 23.62
C ILE A 453 -10.49 -13.09 23.07
N GLU A 454 -10.06 -14.35 22.88
CA GLU A 454 -8.79 -14.74 22.28
C GLU A 454 -8.65 -14.22 20.85
N ALA A 455 -9.75 -14.19 20.09
CA ALA A 455 -9.74 -13.64 18.74
C ALA A 455 -9.49 -12.12 18.73
N LEU A 456 -10.04 -11.39 19.71
CA LEU A 456 -9.73 -9.97 19.89
C LEU A 456 -8.25 -9.78 20.26
N TYR A 457 -7.71 -10.60 21.16
CA TYR A 457 -6.29 -10.56 21.51
C TYR A 457 -5.39 -10.84 20.31
N GLN A 458 -5.68 -11.87 19.53
CA GLN A 458 -4.96 -12.19 18.30
C GLN A 458 -5.03 -11.04 17.30
N TRP A 459 -6.20 -10.41 17.14
CA TRP A 459 -6.37 -9.25 16.26
C TRP A 459 -5.52 -8.05 16.71
N LEU A 460 -5.49 -7.74 18.01
CA LEU A 460 -4.65 -6.68 18.57
C LEU A 460 -3.15 -6.97 18.39
N GLN A 461 -2.77 -8.24 18.41
CA GLN A 461 -1.38 -8.70 18.21
C GLN A 461 -0.99 -8.89 16.74
N LEU A 462 -1.92 -8.76 15.80
CA LEU A 462 -1.59 -8.84 14.38
C LEU A 462 -0.53 -7.78 14.05
N PRO A 463 0.47 -8.13 13.23
CA PRO A 463 1.47 -7.16 12.89
C PRO A 463 0.83 -6.08 12.00
N ILE A 464 1.08 -4.80 12.34
CA ILE A 464 0.56 -3.64 11.61
C ILE A 464 0.95 -3.76 10.14
N GLU A 465 0.03 -3.37 9.25
CA GLU A 465 0.31 -3.32 7.82
C GLU A 465 1.53 -2.44 7.55
N LYS A 466 2.39 -2.91 6.65
CA LYS A 466 3.60 -2.22 6.27
C LYS A 466 3.35 -1.35 5.05
N ILE A 467 4.02 -0.20 5.01
CA ILE A 467 4.07 0.61 3.79
C ILE A 467 5.35 0.26 3.06
N ILE A 468 5.16 -0.37 1.91
CA ILE A 468 6.23 -0.71 0.98
C ILE A 468 6.43 0.50 0.07
N VAL A 469 7.58 1.14 0.21
CA VAL A 469 7.96 2.25 -0.67
C VAL A 469 8.59 1.67 -1.91
N ASN A 470 7.93 1.81 -3.06
CA ASN A 470 8.50 1.42 -4.35
C ASN A 470 9.16 2.65 -5.01
N VAL A 471 10.48 2.72 -4.95
CA VAL A 471 11.24 3.85 -5.52
C VAL A 471 11.27 3.86 -7.05
N ASP A 472 11.06 2.70 -7.67
CA ASP A 472 11.04 2.50 -9.12
C ASP A 472 9.59 2.46 -9.67
N ASN A 473 8.65 3.01 -8.90
CA ASN A 473 7.26 3.11 -9.30
C ASN A 473 7.09 3.93 -10.57
N LYS A 474 6.50 3.33 -11.61
CA LYS A 474 6.24 3.94 -12.92
C LYS A 474 5.28 5.13 -12.84
N TYR A 475 4.49 5.26 -11.77
CA TYR A 475 3.70 6.47 -11.51
C TYR A 475 4.58 7.68 -11.17
N ARG A 476 5.68 7.48 -10.43
CA ARG A 476 6.70 8.52 -10.19
C ARG A 476 7.35 8.93 -11.51
N ILE A 477 7.77 7.94 -12.30
CA ILE A 477 8.42 8.16 -13.60
C ILE A 477 7.47 8.90 -14.55
N LEU A 478 6.19 8.50 -14.61
CA LEU A 478 5.15 9.22 -15.37
C LEU A 478 5.04 10.68 -14.93
N PHE A 479 4.99 10.94 -13.63
CA PHE A 479 4.91 12.31 -13.10
C PHE A 479 6.14 13.14 -13.47
N GLU A 480 7.35 12.63 -13.23
CA GLU A 480 8.60 13.31 -13.58
C GLU A 480 8.70 13.56 -15.09
N ALA A 481 8.39 12.56 -15.92
CA ALA A 481 8.41 12.65 -17.37
C ALA A 481 7.45 13.73 -17.87
N MET A 482 6.21 13.76 -17.36
CA MET A 482 5.23 14.78 -17.72
C MET A 482 5.71 16.20 -17.35
N MET A 483 6.29 16.37 -16.15
CA MET A 483 6.81 17.67 -15.70
C MET A 483 8.03 18.11 -16.52
N LYS A 484 8.97 17.20 -16.81
CA LYS A 484 10.16 17.50 -17.61
C LYS A 484 9.79 17.84 -19.04
N PHE A 485 8.91 17.04 -19.67
CA PHE A 485 8.47 17.23 -21.05
C PHE A 485 7.81 18.59 -21.29
N GLN A 486 7.01 19.06 -20.33
CA GLN A 486 6.34 20.36 -20.38
C GLN A 486 7.28 21.54 -20.11
N SER A 487 8.46 21.30 -19.52
CA SER A 487 9.37 22.38 -19.15
C SER A 487 10.36 22.66 -20.27
N PRO A 488 10.43 23.90 -20.80
CA PRO A 488 11.47 24.27 -21.75
C PRO A 488 12.89 24.04 -21.22
N ARG A 489 13.08 24.18 -19.90
CA ARG A 489 14.38 24.01 -19.23
C ARG A 489 14.73 22.54 -18.98
N LEU A 490 13.74 21.71 -18.61
CA LEU A 490 13.98 20.34 -18.16
C LEU A 490 13.77 19.27 -19.22
N LYS A 491 13.17 19.60 -20.38
CA LYS A 491 12.91 18.64 -21.47
C LYS A 491 14.16 17.87 -21.91
N LYS A 492 15.32 18.54 -21.90
CA LYS A 492 16.63 17.95 -22.20
C LYS A 492 17.15 16.94 -21.17
N LEU A 493 16.51 16.87 -19.99
CA LEU A 493 16.85 15.96 -18.89
C LEU A 493 15.95 14.72 -18.85
N LEU A 494 15.09 14.54 -19.87
CA LEU A 494 14.32 13.32 -20.03
C LEU A 494 15.27 12.14 -20.27
N SER A 495 15.13 11.10 -19.46
CA SER A 495 15.79 9.82 -19.66
C SER A 495 15.12 8.98 -20.75
N ASP A 496 15.83 7.99 -21.27
CA ASP A 496 15.29 7.07 -22.27
C ASP A 496 14.07 6.29 -21.75
N GLU A 497 14.08 5.93 -20.46
CA GLU A 497 12.95 5.27 -19.79
C GLU A 497 11.71 6.18 -19.72
N GLU A 498 11.88 7.45 -19.37
CA GLU A 498 10.79 8.43 -19.35
C GLU A 498 10.20 8.64 -20.75
N ILE A 499 11.05 8.77 -21.77
CA ILE A 499 10.61 8.93 -23.16
C ILE A 499 9.86 7.68 -23.63
N LYS A 500 10.38 6.50 -23.32
CA LYS A 500 9.74 5.22 -23.65
C LYS A 500 8.36 5.11 -23.00
N LEU A 501 8.24 5.42 -21.71
CA LEU A 501 6.98 5.38 -20.99
C LEU A 501 5.94 6.35 -21.58
N LEU A 502 6.32 7.60 -21.89
CA LEU A 502 5.42 8.57 -22.52
C LEU A 502 4.91 8.08 -23.88
N LYS A 503 5.76 7.42 -24.68
CA LYS A 503 5.40 6.85 -25.97
C LYS A 503 4.47 5.63 -25.83
N GLU A 504 4.80 4.70 -24.93
CA GLU A 504 3.98 3.51 -24.65
C GLU A 504 2.56 3.88 -24.20
N LEU A 505 2.46 4.89 -23.33
CA LEU A 505 1.18 5.42 -22.84
C LEU A 505 0.48 6.35 -23.85
N LYS A 506 1.11 6.62 -25.00
CA LYS A 506 0.61 7.50 -26.07
C LYS A 506 0.29 8.92 -25.58
N LEU A 507 1.12 9.45 -24.69
CA LEU A 507 0.94 10.78 -24.07
C LEU A 507 1.58 11.91 -24.88
N VAL A 508 2.42 11.57 -25.84
CA VAL A 508 3.15 12.52 -26.68
C VAL A 508 2.92 12.23 -28.16
N LYS A 509 2.95 13.28 -28.99
CA LYS A 509 2.91 13.21 -30.45
C LYS A 509 4.01 14.12 -30.99
N GLY A 510 5.13 13.52 -31.38
CA GLY A 510 6.34 14.29 -31.72
C GLY A 510 6.85 15.04 -30.50
N ASP A 511 6.94 16.37 -30.61
CA ASP A 511 7.46 17.24 -29.54
C ASP A 511 6.37 17.88 -28.66
N GLU A 512 5.11 17.51 -28.87
CA GLU A 512 3.94 18.01 -28.15
C GLU A 512 3.22 16.92 -27.36
N LEU A 513 2.38 17.32 -26.40
CA LEU A 513 1.47 16.40 -25.72
C LEU A 513 0.34 15.99 -26.66
N SER A 514 -0.04 14.72 -26.62
CA SER A 514 -1.29 14.27 -27.25
C SER A 514 -2.50 14.74 -26.44
N ASP A 515 -3.72 14.57 -26.97
CA ASP A 515 -4.95 14.83 -26.19
C ASP A 515 -4.99 14.06 -24.86
N ARG A 516 -4.43 12.84 -24.84
CA ARG A 516 -4.25 12.05 -23.62
C ARG A 516 -3.24 12.70 -22.68
N GLY A 517 -2.12 13.19 -23.20
CA GLY A 517 -1.12 13.92 -22.41
C GLY A 517 -1.68 15.21 -21.79
N LEU A 518 -2.50 15.97 -22.52
CA LEU A 518 -3.20 17.15 -22.01
C LEU A 518 -4.22 16.78 -20.91
N GLU A 519 -4.93 15.65 -21.06
CA GLU A 519 -5.80 15.13 -20.02
C GLU A 519 -5.01 14.80 -18.74
N VAL A 520 -3.87 14.10 -18.88
CA VAL A 520 -2.97 13.77 -17.76
C VAL A 520 -2.49 15.04 -17.08
N GLU A 521 -2.01 16.03 -17.82
CA GLU A 521 -1.57 17.31 -17.27
C GLU A 521 -2.63 17.96 -16.38
N ARG A 522 -3.88 17.98 -16.84
CA ARG A 522 -5.01 18.59 -16.12
C ARG A 522 -5.38 17.82 -14.86
N LYS A 523 -5.41 16.49 -14.95
CA LYS A 523 -5.91 15.60 -13.88
C LYS A 523 -4.84 15.18 -12.85
N LEU A 524 -3.55 15.29 -13.16
CA LEU A 524 -2.49 14.77 -12.30
C LEU A 524 -2.31 15.61 -11.02
N GLN A 525 -3.19 15.49 -10.03
CA GLN A 525 -3.09 16.15 -8.72
C GLN A 525 -2.54 15.17 -7.67
N PHE A 526 -2.17 15.72 -6.51
CA PHE A 526 -1.48 14.95 -5.46
C PHE A 526 -2.39 13.88 -4.84
N TYR A 527 -3.56 14.26 -4.30
CA TYR A 527 -4.47 13.34 -3.62
C TYR A 527 -5.32 12.49 -4.58
N GLU A 528 -5.61 12.99 -5.77
CA GLU A 528 -6.51 12.33 -6.72
C GLU A 528 -6.09 12.62 -8.17
N PHE A 529 -6.30 11.68 -9.08
CA PHE A 529 -6.17 11.93 -10.51
C PHE A 529 -7.47 12.52 -11.08
N ALA A 530 -7.74 13.77 -10.72
CA ALA A 530 -8.94 14.48 -11.08
C ALA A 530 -8.67 15.98 -11.31
N PRO A 531 -9.60 16.73 -11.91
CA PRO A 531 -9.56 18.19 -11.84
C PRO A 531 -9.44 18.67 -10.39
N PRO A 532 -8.91 19.89 -10.14
CA PRO A 532 -8.62 20.38 -8.79
C PRO A 532 -9.86 20.75 -7.95
N TYR A 533 -11.07 20.52 -8.46
CA TYR A 533 -12.35 20.79 -7.80
C TYR A 533 -13.11 19.48 -7.60
N GLY A 534 -13.84 19.34 -6.49
CA GLY A 534 -14.65 18.18 -6.19
C GLY A 534 -16.02 18.22 -6.86
N ILE A 535 -16.89 17.30 -6.44
CA ILE A 535 -18.30 17.27 -6.84
C ILE A 535 -19.14 17.86 -5.72
N ASN A 536 -20.00 18.83 -6.07
CA ASN A 536 -20.88 19.49 -5.10
C ASN A 536 -21.85 18.50 -4.46
N ARG A 537 -22.24 18.78 -3.22
CA ARG A 537 -23.25 18.02 -2.51
C ARG A 537 -24.34 18.94 -1.97
N ILE A 538 -25.58 18.52 -2.10
CA ILE A 538 -26.75 19.29 -1.69
C ILE A 538 -27.68 18.38 -0.90
N LEU A 539 -27.87 18.70 0.38
CA LEU A 539 -28.89 18.07 1.22
C LEU A 539 -30.20 18.83 1.09
N LYS A 540 -31.27 18.12 0.75
CA LYS A 540 -32.63 18.64 0.66
C LYS A 540 -33.36 18.45 1.98
N LEU A 541 -33.79 19.55 2.61
CA LEU A 541 -34.57 19.58 3.84
C LEU A 541 -35.95 20.18 3.53
N GLY A 542 -36.89 19.35 3.08
CA GLY A 542 -38.17 19.83 2.57
C GLY A 542 -37.99 20.69 1.31
N GLU A 543 -38.29 21.99 1.38
CA GLU A 543 -38.06 22.94 0.29
C GLU A 543 -36.67 23.59 0.32
N GLU A 544 -35.98 23.54 1.45
CA GLU A 544 -34.66 24.15 1.62
C GLU A 544 -33.53 23.26 1.07
N ARG A 545 -32.42 23.91 0.66
CA ARG A 545 -31.23 23.25 0.15
C ARG A 545 -30.00 23.71 0.95
N VAL A 546 -29.32 22.76 1.55
CA VAL A 546 -28.07 22.99 2.29
C VAL A 546 -26.90 22.44 1.49
N TYR A 547 -25.91 23.30 1.21
CA TYR A 547 -24.68 22.86 0.57
C TYR A 547 -23.78 22.14 1.57
N LEU A 548 -23.39 20.91 1.23
CA LEU A 548 -22.46 20.11 1.99
C LEU A 548 -21.05 20.21 1.39
N PRO A 549 -19.99 19.86 2.15
CA PRO A 549 -18.64 19.78 1.60
C PRO A 549 -18.57 18.88 0.36
N GLU A 550 -17.79 19.31 -0.63
CA GLU A 550 -17.57 18.56 -1.86
C GLU A 550 -16.99 17.16 -1.59
N ILE A 551 -17.29 16.21 -2.46
CA ILE A 551 -16.66 14.87 -2.48
C ILE A 551 -15.65 14.75 -3.62
N SER A 552 -14.78 13.75 -3.51
CA SER A 552 -13.84 13.37 -4.57
C SER A 552 -14.57 12.77 -5.79
N HIS A 553 -13.90 12.72 -6.95
CA HIS A 553 -14.44 12.09 -8.15
C HIS A 553 -14.49 10.56 -8.01
N VAL A 554 -13.58 9.97 -7.22
CA VAL A 554 -13.61 8.56 -6.82
C VAL A 554 -14.84 8.28 -5.94
N ASP A 555 -15.09 9.09 -4.90
CA ASP A 555 -16.23 8.88 -4.00
C ASP A 555 -17.57 8.99 -4.74
N LEU A 556 -17.68 9.87 -5.75
CA LEU A 556 -18.85 9.91 -6.64
C LEU A 556 -19.13 8.50 -7.21
N VAL A 557 -18.11 7.86 -7.77
CA VAL A 557 -18.23 6.54 -8.41
C VAL A 557 -18.42 5.42 -7.40
N GLU A 558 -17.78 5.48 -6.23
CA GLU A 558 -17.75 4.34 -5.29
C GLU A 558 -18.83 4.39 -4.21
N LYS A 559 -19.36 5.57 -3.87
CA LYS A 559 -20.14 5.76 -2.64
C LYS A 559 -21.38 6.62 -2.82
N PHE A 560 -21.38 7.55 -3.77
CA PHE A 560 -22.45 8.56 -3.89
C PHE A 560 -23.26 8.38 -5.19
N GLN A 561 -23.75 7.17 -5.45
CA GLN A 561 -24.72 6.90 -6.53
C GLN A 561 -26.16 6.96 -6.00
N PRO A 562 -27.17 7.24 -6.84
CA PRO A 562 -28.57 7.18 -6.42
C PRO A 562 -28.90 5.86 -5.70
N GLY A 563 -29.56 5.96 -4.55
CA GLY A 563 -29.85 4.84 -3.65
C GLY A 563 -28.75 4.53 -2.61
N CYS A 564 -27.59 5.17 -2.68
CA CYS A 564 -26.54 5.01 -1.65
C CYS A 564 -26.81 5.83 -0.39
N PHE A 565 -26.45 5.28 0.77
CA PHE A 565 -26.55 5.95 2.05
C PHE A 565 -25.30 6.77 2.36
N ASP A 566 -25.46 7.99 2.84
CA ASP A 566 -24.39 8.76 3.47
C ASP A 566 -24.50 8.68 5.01
N PRO A 567 -23.65 7.86 5.67
CA PRO A 567 -23.63 7.75 7.13
C PRO A 567 -23.15 9.02 7.85
N SER A 568 -22.54 9.96 7.13
CA SER A 568 -22.09 11.23 7.70
C SER A 568 -23.27 12.15 8.03
N ASN A 569 -24.35 12.06 7.26
CA ASN A 569 -25.52 12.93 7.37
C ASN A 569 -26.84 12.17 7.58
N GLU A 570 -26.82 10.84 7.76
CA GLU A 570 -28.04 10.00 7.81
C GLU A 570 -28.97 10.27 6.61
N ALA A 571 -28.36 10.40 5.45
CA ALA A 571 -29.03 10.75 4.21
C ALA A 571 -28.94 9.61 3.20
N ILE A 572 -29.79 9.69 2.17
CA ILE A 572 -29.70 8.86 0.97
C ILE A 572 -29.51 9.76 -0.24
N VAL A 573 -28.64 9.34 -1.15
CA VAL A 573 -28.50 9.98 -2.45
C VAL A 573 -29.75 9.67 -3.26
N ILE A 574 -30.49 10.70 -3.66
CA ILE A 574 -31.73 10.54 -4.43
C ILE A 574 -31.55 10.81 -5.91
N ALA A 575 -30.57 11.61 -6.30
CA ALA A 575 -30.36 12.01 -7.68
C ALA A 575 -28.98 12.66 -7.87
N HIS A 576 -28.60 12.82 -9.13
CA HIS A 576 -27.48 13.65 -9.56
C HIS A 576 -27.98 14.81 -10.42
N ASN A 577 -27.39 15.98 -10.26
CA ASN A 577 -27.47 17.03 -11.27
C ASN A 577 -26.50 16.69 -12.38
N ILE A 578 -27.03 16.51 -13.59
CA ILE A 578 -26.24 16.15 -14.77
C ILE A 578 -26.09 17.37 -15.67
N SER A 579 -24.87 17.64 -16.11
CA SER A 579 -24.53 18.75 -16.99
C SER A 579 -23.98 18.24 -18.33
N GLY A 580 -24.31 18.95 -19.42
CA GLY A 580 -23.74 18.74 -20.75
C GLY A 580 -24.27 17.52 -21.52
N GLY A 581 -25.39 17.69 -22.23
CA GLY A 581 -25.91 16.80 -23.29
C GLY A 581 -25.51 15.32 -23.20
N TYR A 582 -24.77 14.83 -24.21
CA TYR A 582 -24.33 13.44 -24.34
C TYR A 582 -23.26 12.98 -23.31
N SER A 583 -22.65 13.88 -22.55
CA SER A 583 -21.45 13.59 -21.74
C SER A 583 -21.71 13.07 -20.32
N ARG A 584 -22.97 13.07 -19.84
CA ARG A 584 -23.41 12.57 -18.51
C ARG A 584 -22.47 12.97 -17.35
N ILE A 585 -22.00 14.23 -17.33
CA ILE A 585 -21.11 14.72 -16.27
C ILE A 585 -21.95 15.12 -15.06
N VAL A 586 -21.68 14.51 -13.90
CA VAL A 586 -22.32 14.86 -12.63
C VAL A 586 -21.71 16.16 -12.10
N SER A 587 -22.54 17.18 -11.89
CA SER A 587 -22.14 18.48 -11.32
C SER A 587 -22.46 18.61 -9.83
N ALA A 588 -23.47 17.89 -9.34
CA ALA A 588 -23.80 17.81 -7.92
C ALA A 588 -24.50 16.48 -7.57
N VAL A 589 -24.27 16.00 -6.36
CA VAL A 589 -25.02 14.92 -5.73
C VAL A 589 -26.14 15.52 -4.87
N ILE A 590 -27.36 15.01 -5.05
CA ILE A 590 -28.53 15.45 -4.31
C ILE A 590 -28.89 14.37 -3.30
N GLU A 591 -28.96 14.75 -2.04
CA GLU A 591 -29.26 13.89 -0.91
C GLU A 591 -30.53 14.35 -0.19
N GLU A 592 -31.18 13.41 0.48
CA GLU A 592 -32.40 13.64 1.26
C GLU A 592 -32.31 12.84 2.57
N GLU A 593 -32.93 13.35 3.63
CA GLU A 593 -32.93 12.66 4.93
C GLU A 593 -33.57 11.27 4.83
N MET A 594 -33.00 10.31 5.56
CA MET A 594 -33.51 8.94 5.70
C MET A 594 -34.80 8.89 6.53
N LYS A 595 -35.92 9.26 5.92
CA LYS A 595 -37.28 9.13 6.48
C LYS A 595 -38.08 8.15 5.66
N TRP A 596 -38.83 7.26 6.33
CA TRP A 596 -39.71 6.28 5.67
C TRP A 596 -40.64 6.93 4.63
N GLN A 597 -41.24 8.06 4.97
CA GLN A 597 -42.11 8.83 4.07
C GLN A 597 -41.40 9.36 2.81
N ASN A 598 -40.10 9.63 2.89
CA ASN A 598 -39.31 10.12 1.74
C ASN A 598 -38.93 8.96 0.83
N LEU A 599 -38.58 7.80 1.40
CA LEU A 599 -38.19 6.60 0.65
C LEU A 599 -39.38 6.02 -0.13
N VAL A 600 -40.54 5.87 0.51
CA VAL A 600 -41.75 5.31 -0.12
C VAL A 600 -42.29 6.19 -1.25
N LYS A 601 -42.01 7.51 -1.22
CA LYS A 601 -42.38 8.43 -2.32
C LYS A 601 -41.52 8.28 -3.58
N LYS A 602 -40.47 7.44 -3.55
CA LYS A 602 -39.59 7.23 -4.71
C LYS A 602 -39.98 5.92 -5.39
N ASP A 603 -40.70 6.03 -6.50
CA ASP A 603 -41.14 4.86 -7.28
C ASP A 603 -39.98 3.92 -7.65
N GLU A 604 -38.79 4.48 -7.91
CA GLU A 604 -37.57 3.74 -8.24
C GLU A 604 -37.06 2.84 -7.10
N LEU A 605 -37.32 3.20 -5.83
CA LEU A 605 -36.85 2.40 -4.69
C LEU A 605 -37.88 1.38 -4.21
N LEU A 606 -39.13 1.47 -4.68
CA LEU A 606 -40.22 0.61 -4.22
C LEU A 606 -39.94 -0.89 -4.39
N PRO A 607 -39.43 -1.38 -5.54
CA PRO A 607 -39.10 -2.81 -5.70
C PRO A 607 -38.04 -3.28 -4.71
N ALA A 608 -37.05 -2.43 -4.42
CA ALA A 608 -35.99 -2.75 -3.46
C ALA A 608 -36.50 -2.75 -2.01
N LEU A 609 -37.48 -1.90 -1.70
CA LEU A 609 -38.16 -1.90 -0.40
C LEU A 609 -39.00 -3.17 -0.22
N GLU A 610 -39.74 -3.60 -1.24
CA GLU A 610 -40.52 -4.85 -1.23
C GLU A 610 -39.61 -6.06 -1.05
N GLU A 611 -38.53 -6.18 -1.83
CA GLU A 611 -37.56 -7.27 -1.70
C GLU A 611 -36.88 -7.25 -0.32
N TYR A 612 -36.63 -6.06 0.26
CA TYR A 612 -36.12 -5.93 1.62
C TYR A 612 -37.11 -6.53 2.64
N GLU A 613 -38.39 -6.18 2.55
CA GLU A 613 -39.42 -6.74 3.41
C GLU A 613 -39.53 -8.25 3.25
N GLU A 614 -39.49 -8.77 2.02
CA GLU A 614 -39.51 -10.21 1.75
C GLU A 614 -38.37 -10.97 2.43
N TYR A 615 -37.13 -10.49 2.33
CA TYR A 615 -35.99 -11.11 3.02
C TYR A 615 -36.17 -11.09 4.54
N LYS A 616 -36.65 -9.97 5.09
CA LYS A 616 -36.91 -9.84 6.54
C LYS A 616 -37.98 -10.83 7.00
N TYR A 617 -39.08 -10.96 6.27
CA TYR A 617 -40.12 -11.95 6.55
C TYR A 617 -39.60 -13.39 6.40
N LYS A 618 -38.81 -13.69 5.38
CA LYS A 618 -38.17 -15.00 5.18
C LYS A 618 -37.26 -15.39 6.36
N TRP A 619 -36.58 -14.41 6.95
CA TRP A 619 -35.78 -14.60 8.15
C TRP A 619 -36.61 -14.62 9.45
N GLY A 620 -37.93 -14.41 9.36
CA GLY A 620 -38.84 -14.35 10.51
C GLY A 620 -38.63 -13.10 11.36
N GLU A 621 -38.39 -11.96 10.71
CA GLU A 621 -38.12 -10.66 11.30
C GLU A 621 -39.13 -9.62 10.82
N THR A 622 -39.43 -8.63 11.67
CA THR A 622 -40.19 -7.46 11.26
C THR A 622 -39.28 -6.51 10.48
N PRO A 623 -39.66 -6.07 9.26
CA PRO A 623 -38.88 -5.09 8.52
C PRO A 623 -38.87 -3.73 9.24
N ASP A 624 -37.68 -3.19 9.50
CA ASP A 624 -37.51 -1.79 9.95
C ASP A 624 -36.24 -1.22 9.33
N LEU A 625 -36.41 -0.57 8.18
CA LEU A 625 -35.31 -0.13 7.33
C LEU A 625 -34.42 0.93 8.00
N ILE A 626 -35.05 1.87 8.71
CA ILE A 626 -34.34 2.95 9.40
C ILE A 626 -33.54 2.37 10.57
N TYR A 627 -34.17 1.52 11.38
CA TYR A 627 -33.49 0.87 12.48
C TYR A 627 -32.32 0.01 11.98
N ASP A 628 -32.54 -0.80 10.94
CA ASP A 628 -31.51 -1.69 10.40
C ASP A 628 -30.33 -0.92 9.80
N TYR A 629 -30.56 0.23 9.17
CA TYR A 629 -29.50 1.15 8.75
C TYR A 629 -28.71 1.69 9.95
N LEU A 630 -29.40 2.23 10.96
CA LEU A 630 -28.77 2.84 12.14
C LEU A 630 -27.91 1.86 12.94
N VAL A 631 -28.31 0.59 13.00
CA VAL A 631 -27.55 -0.48 13.68
C VAL A 631 -26.56 -1.20 12.76
N GLY A 632 -26.42 -0.75 11.50
CA GLY A 632 -25.43 -1.26 10.54
C GLY A 632 -25.73 -2.63 9.96
N LYS A 633 -27.01 -3.04 9.94
CA LYS A 633 -27.49 -4.25 9.23
C LYS A 633 -27.90 -3.97 7.80
N LEU A 634 -28.15 -2.70 7.47
CA LEU A 634 -28.39 -2.22 6.12
C LEU A 634 -27.29 -1.24 5.71
N SER A 635 -26.71 -1.45 4.55
CA SER A 635 -25.70 -0.57 3.95
C SER A 635 -25.82 -0.58 2.43
N SER A 636 -25.24 0.41 1.77
CA SER A 636 -25.19 0.48 0.31
C SER A 636 -23.78 0.22 -0.20
N GLU A 637 -23.68 -0.49 -1.31
CA GLU A 637 -22.43 -0.79 -2.00
C GLU A 637 -22.59 -0.47 -3.49
N VAL A 638 -21.63 0.26 -4.07
CA VAL A 638 -21.60 0.46 -5.52
C VAL A 638 -20.68 -0.60 -6.14
N LEU A 639 -21.27 -1.52 -6.91
CA LEU A 639 -20.48 -2.42 -7.73
C LEU A 639 -19.92 -1.65 -8.92
N CYS A 640 -18.61 -1.42 -8.89
CA CYS A 640 -17.89 -0.82 -10.00
C CYS A 640 -17.32 -1.89 -10.93
N VAL A 641 -17.47 -1.69 -12.23
CA VAL A 641 -16.69 -2.43 -13.22
C VAL A 641 -15.33 -1.75 -13.33
N VAL A 642 -14.29 -2.50 -12.97
CA VAL A 642 -12.90 -2.07 -13.08
C VAL A 642 -12.31 -2.68 -14.34
N HIS A 643 -11.71 -1.85 -15.17
CA HIS A 643 -10.92 -2.28 -16.33
C HIS A 643 -9.44 -2.07 -16.00
N PRO A 644 -8.76 -3.09 -15.44
CA PRO A 644 -7.36 -2.96 -15.10
C PRO A 644 -6.47 -3.03 -16.36
N PRO A 645 -5.31 -2.37 -16.35
CA PRO A 645 -4.30 -2.52 -17.39
C PRO A 645 -3.61 -3.88 -17.25
N ASN A 646 -2.85 -4.27 -18.28
CA ASN A 646 -1.90 -5.38 -18.18
C ASN A 646 -0.49 -4.80 -18.02
N GLY A 647 0.07 -4.87 -16.81
CA GLY A 647 1.22 -4.06 -16.39
C GLY A 647 0.80 -2.65 -15.95
N PHE A 648 1.71 -1.67 -16.04
CA PHE A 648 1.39 -0.28 -15.75
C PHE A 648 0.66 0.42 -16.90
N GLY A 649 -0.50 1.02 -16.64
CA GLY A 649 -1.28 1.72 -17.66
C GLY A 649 -2.53 2.38 -17.11
N LYS A 650 -3.34 2.97 -18.02
CA LYS A 650 -4.60 3.64 -17.64
C LYS A 650 -5.66 2.60 -17.28
N TYR A 651 -6.22 2.70 -16.08
CA TYR A 651 -7.37 1.92 -15.64
C TYR A 651 -8.63 2.78 -15.59
N TYR A 652 -9.79 2.13 -15.68
CA TYR A 652 -11.09 2.77 -15.57
C TYR A 652 -11.91 2.12 -14.46
N LYS A 653 -12.65 2.94 -13.73
CA LYS A 653 -13.63 2.51 -12.73
C LYS A 653 -14.96 3.16 -13.07
N ILE A 654 -15.94 2.35 -13.39
CA ILE A 654 -17.26 2.80 -13.84
C ILE A 654 -18.31 2.18 -12.90
N PRO A 655 -19.17 2.98 -12.28
CA PRO A 655 -20.23 2.43 -11.45
C PRO A 655 -21.21 1.68 -12.36
N ASN A 656 -21.57 0.45 -11.99
CA ASN A 656 -22.47 -0.39 -12.77
C ASN A 656 -23.82 -0.50 -12.06
N ARG A 657 -23.81 -0.99 -10.82
CA ARG A 657 -25.03 -1.25 -10.04
C ARG A 657 -24.85 -0.79 -8.60
N VAL A 658 -25.95 -0.40 -7.97
CA VAL A 658 -26.00 -0.13 -6.54
C VAL A 658 -26.71 -1.30 -5.88
N TYR A 659 -26.13 -1.82 -4.80
CA TYR A 659 -26.71 -2.86 -3.98
C TYR A 659 -27.03 -2.32 -2.59
N TRP A 660 -28.18 -2.72 -2.05
CA TRP A 660 -28.41 -2.72 -0.62
C TRP A 660 -27.99 -4.07 -0.04
N ASN A 661 -26.99 -4.02 0.83
CA ASN A 661 -26.52 -5.17 1.58
C ASN A 661 -27.30 -5.24 2.89
N ILE A 662 -28.04 -6.33 3.08
CA ILE A 662 -28.90 -6.55 4.23
C ILE A 662 -28.42 -7.77 5.00
N ARG A 663 -28.52 -7.69 6.32
CA ARG A 663 -28.19 -8.77 7.24
C ARG A 663 -29.36 -9.06 8.19
N SER A 664 -29.56 -10.33 8.51
CA SER A 664 -30.53 -10.73 9.53
C SER A 664 -30.18 -10.15 10.91
N SER A 665 -31.20 -9.85 11.71
CA SER A 665 -31.10 -9.48 13.12
C SER A 665 -30.83 -10.68 14.01
N LYS A 666 -31.36 -11.84 13.62
CA LYS A 666 -31.24 -13.12 14.31
C LYS A 666 -30.08 -13.91 13.71
N PRO A 667 -29.13 -14.37 14.54
CA PRO A 667 -28.06 -15.25 14.09
C PRO A 667 -28.58 -16.65 13.74
N ARG A 668 -27.74 -17.43 13.07
CA ARG A 668 -27.83 -18.87 12.83
C ARG A 668 -26.62 -19.54 13.46
N VAL A 669 -26.77 -20.79 13.88
CA VAL A 669 -25.69 -21.59 14.44
C VAL A 669 -25.54 -22.89 13.65
N LYS A 670 -24.30 -23.25 13.33
CA LYS A 670 -23.94 -24.51 12.67
C LYS A 670 -22.67 -25.06 13.29
N VAL A 671 -22.60 -26.39 13.45
CA VAL A 671 -21.36 -27.08 13.84
C VAL A 671 -20.61 -27.49 12.59
N ILE A 672 -19.35 -27.04 12.45
CA ILE A 672 -18.47 -27.37 11.32
C ILE A 672 -17.17 -27.89 11.88
N LYS A 673 -16.80 -29.15 11.56
CA LYS A 673 -15.54 -29.80 12.03
C LYS A 673 -15.31 -29.62 13.54
N ASP A 674 -16.36 -29.86 14.35
CA ASP A 674 -16.37 -29.67 15.81
C ASP A 674 -16.11 -28.23 16.29
N LYS A 675 -16.51 -27.23 15.50
CA LYS A 675 -16.53 -25.82 15.89
C LYS A 675 -17.93 -25.24 15.79
N THR A 676 -18.36 -24.50 16.81
CA THR A 676 -19.60 -23.74 16.78
C THR A 676 -19.42 -22.46 15.98
N VAL A 677 -20.02 -22.39 14.80
CA VAL A 677 -20.00 -21.20 13.94
C VAL A 677 -21.33 -20.49 14.04
N VAL A 678 -21.28 -19.27 14.59
CA VAL A 678 -22.41 -18.33 14.59
C VAL A 678 -22.27 -17.42 13.38
N TYR A 679 -23.28 -17.42 12.51
CA TYR A 679 -23.32 -16.57 11.32
C TYR A 679 -24.67 -15.87 11.21
N TYR A 680 -24.81 -14.93 10.29
CA TYR A 680 -26.05 -14.22 10.05
C TYR A 680 -26.41 -14.39 8.58
N GLU A 681 -27.70 -14.50 8.29
CA GLU A 681 -28.14 -14.54 6.90
C GLU A 681 -27.95 -13.17 6.26
N ARG A 682 -27.67 -13.17 4.97
CA ARG A 682 -27.39 -11.97 4.19
C ARG A 682 -28.09 -12.03 2.86
N ALA A 683 -28.43 -10.85 2.36
CA ALA A 683 -28.99 -10.66 1.03
C ALA A 683 -28.37 -9.41 0.39
N LYS A 684 -28.24 -9.45 -0.93
CA LYS A 684 -27.97 -8.27 -1.75
C LYS A 684 -29.22 -7.96 -2.55
N ILE A 685 -29.75 -6.76 -2.40
CA ILE A 685 -30.83 -6.24 -3.22
C ILE A 685 -30.23 -5.31 -4.23
N GLU A 686 -30.47 -5.57 -5.51
CA GLU A 686 -30.08 -4.66 -6.56
C GLU A 686 -31.07 -3.50 -6.65
N LEU A 687 -30.56 -2.27 -6.63
CA LEU A 687 -31.41 -1.10 -6.84
C LEU A 687 -31.61 -0.86 -8.33
N PRO A 688 -32.85 -0.63 -8.80
CA PRO A 688 -33.13 -0.30 -10.20
C PRO A 688 -32.86 1.19 -10.48
N THR A 689 -31.71 1.68 -10.02
CA THR A 689 -31.30 3.08 -10.15
C THR A 689 -30.24 3.23 -11.24
N ALA A 690 -30.23 4.38 -11.90
CA ALA A 690 -29.19 4.70 -12.86
C ALA A 690 -27.88 5.07 -12.15
N THR A 691 -26.77 4.60 -12.72
CA THR A 691 -25.42 4.95 -12.27
C THR A 691 -24.74 5.93 -13.22
N TYR A 692 -23.95 6.85 -12.65
CA TYR A 692 -23.32 7.96 -13.38
C TYR A 692 -21.89 8.21 -12.92
N GLY A 693 -21.11 8.81 -13.81
CA GLY A 693 -19.72 9.14 -13.57
C GLY A 693 -18.76 8.07 -14.06
N LYS A 694 -17.48 8.42 -14.05
CA LYS A 694 -16.38 7.56 -14.47
C LYS A 694 -15.10 8.10 -13.85
N TYR A 695 -14.39 7.24 -13.14
CA TYR A 695 -13.05 7.53 -12.66
C TYR A 695 -12.02 6.81 -13.53
N SER A 696 -10.85 7.42 -13.67
CA SER A 696 -9.73 6.83 -14.38
C SER A 696 -8.44 7.31 -13.75
N ASP A 697 -7.43 6.46 -13.66
CA ASP A 697 -6.08 6.84 -13.25
C ASP A 697 -5.09 5.87 -13.91
N TYR A 698 -3.80 5.98 -13.62
CA TYR A 698 -2.77 5.04 -14.02
C TYR A 698 -2.45 4.12 -12.84
N THR A 699 -2.33 2.83 -13.10
CA THR A 699 -1.97 1.85 -12.08
C THR A 699 -1.41 0.58 -12.69
N TYR A 700 -1.10 -0.38 -11.84
CA TYR A 700 -0.69 -1.73 -12.21
C TYR A 700 -1.88 -2.68 -12.17
N GLY A 701 -1.95 -3.55 -13.18
CA GLY A 701 -2.92 -4.63 -13.22
C GLY A 701 -2.38 -5.85 -13.93
N ALA A 702 -3.10 -6.95 -13.79
CA ALA A 702 -2.86 -8.18 -14.50
C ALA A 702 -4.19 -8.88 -14.78
N PHE A 703 -4.27 -9.54 -15.93
CA PHE A 703 -5.48 -10.17 -16.41
C PHE A 703 -5.13 -11.52 -17.03
N TYR A 704 -5.83 -12.57 -16.62
CA TYR A 704 -5.52 -13.95 -16.99
C TYR A 704 -6.80 -14.67 -17.40
N GLU A 705 -6.76 -15.31 -18.56
CA GLU A 705 -7.84 -16.21 -19.01
C GLU A 705 -7.70 -17.56 -18.29
N LEU A 706 -8.80 -18.01 -17.70
CA LEU A 706 -8.92 -19.28 -16.99
C LEU A 706 -9.39 -20.37 -17.96
N ASP A 707 -9.11 -21.62 -17.62
CA ASP A 707 -9.67 -22.75 -18.35
C ASP A 707 -11.22 -22.74 -18.22
N PRO A 708 -11.98 -23.00 -19.30
CA PRO A 708 -13.44 -23.02 -19.24
C PRO A 708 -14.02 -24.00 -18.20
N SER A 709 -13.29 -25.05 -17.83
CA SER A 709 -13.69 -26.01 -16.79
C SER A 709 -13.53 -25.48 -15.36
N GLU A 710 -12.85 -24.35 -15.15
CA GLU A 710 -12.60 -23.82 -13.80
C GLU A 710 -13.86 -23.40 -13.07
N ASP A 711 -13.97 -23.75 -11.79
CA ASP A 711 -15.03 -23.21 -10.95
C ASP A 711 -14.65 -21.82 -10.43
N VAL A 712 -15.42 -20.80 -10.83
CA VAL A 712 -15.16 -19.38 -10.50
C VAL A 712 -15.20 -19.15 -9.00
N THR A 713 -16.16 -19.75 -8.29
CA THR A 713 -16.29 -19.64 -6.83
C THR A 713 -15.06 -20.22 -6.12
N SER A 714 -14.56 -21.36 -6.58
CA SER A 714 -13.38 -22.00 -6.01
C SER A 714 -12.10 -21.22 -6.24
N ILE A 715 -11.90 -20.66 -7.44
CA ILE A 715 -10.78 -19.76 -7.73
C ILE A 715 -10.86 -18.49 -6.88
N ARG A 716 -12.07 -17.95 -6.67
CA ARG A 716 -12.30 -16.80 -5.80
C ARG A 716 -11.93 -17.09 -4.34
N ILE A 717 -12.31 -18.26 -3.81
CA ILE A 717 -11.87 -18.74 -2.48
C ILE A 717 -10.34 -18.85 -2.42
N GLY A 718 -9.71 -19.38 -3.48
CA GLY A 718 -8.26 -19.47 -3.60
C GLY A 718 -7.56 -18.10 -3.58
N LEU A 719 -8.09 -17.12 -4.30
CA LEU A 719 -7.56 -15.76 -4.32
C LEU A 719 -7.69 -15.06 -2.96
N ALA A 720 -8.84 -15.22 -2.29
CA ALA A 720 -9.02 -14.73 -0.93
C ALA A 720 -7.98 -15.31 0.04
N PHE A 721 -7.66 -16.61 -0.10
CA PHE A 721 -6.61 -17.27 0.66
C PHE A 721 -5.22 -16.67 0.39
N ILE A 722 -4.88 -16.40 -0.89
CA ILE A 722 -3.61 -15.73 -1.24
C ILE A 722 -3.53 -14.36 -0.56
N MET A 723 -4.62 -13.58 -0.58
CA MET A 723 -4.62 -12.25 0.05
C MET A 723 -4.37 -12.34 1.56
N ILE A 724 -4.93 -13.34 2.25
CA ILE A 724 -4.64 -13.59 3.68
C ILE A 724 -3.15 -13.91 3.89
N VAL A 725 -2.57 -14.75 3.03
CA VAL A 725 -1.13 -15.07 3.07
C VAL A 725 -0.28 -13.80 2.88
N LEU A 726 -0.60 -12.95 1.89
CA LEU A 726 0.06 -11.66 1.69
C LEU A 726 -0.07 -10.75 2.92
N ARG A 727 -1.26 -10.70 3.55
CA ARG A 727 -1.50 -9.90 4.75
C ARG A 727 -0.75 -10.42 5.98
N LYS A 728 -0.63 -11.74 6.15
CA LYS A 728 -0.02 -12.36 7.35
C LYS A 728 1.50 -12.48 7.23
N LYS A 729 2.02 -12.84 6.06
CA LYS A 729 3.46 -13.10 5.86
C LYS A 729 4.21 -11.88 5.36
N LEU A 730 3.61 -11.10 4.45
CA LEU A 730 4.24 -9.90 3.88
C LEU A 730 3.69 -8.59 4.46
N ARG A 731 2.65 -8.65 5.29
CA ARG A 731 1.98 -7.48 5.91
C ARG A 731 1.46 -6.47 4.88
N ILE A 732 1.09 -6.96 3.70
CA ILE A 732 0.48 -6.15 2.64
C ILE A 732 -1.00 -5.91 3.01
N PRO A 733 -1.47 -4.66 3.07
CA PRO A 733 -2.90 -4.36 3.25
C PRO A 733 -3.76 -4.96 2.13
N PHE A 734 -4.97 -5.42 2.46
CA PHE A 734 -5.91 -6.00 1.50
C PHE A 734 -6.29 -5.04 0.37
N GLU A 735 -6.38 -3.74 0.67
CA GLU A 735 -6.69 -2.68 -0.28
C GLU A 735 -5.54 -2.37 -1.26
N THR A 736 -4.36 -2.99 -1.09
CA THR A 736 -3.20 -2.76 -1.96
C THR A 736 -3.34 -3.49 -3.29
N ILE A 737 -3.82 -4.74 -3.26
CA ILE A 737 -4.04 -5.60 -4.43
C ILE A 737 -5.45 -6.17 -4.31
N LEU A 738 -6.33 -5.77 -5.21
CA LEU A 738 -7.69 -6.31 -5.32
C LEU A 738 -7.73 -7.37 -6.41
N TYR A 739 -8.56 -8.39 -6.21
CA TYR A 739 -8.79 -9.45 -7.18
C TYR A 739 -10.25 -9.43 -7.67
N ASP A 740 -10.47 -9.96 -8.86
CA ASP A 740 -11.80 -10.32 -9.35
C ASP A 740 -11.75 -11.59 -10.19
N VAL A 741 -12.84 -12.34 -10.22
CA VAL A 741 -13.01 -13.55 -11.03
C VAL A 741 -14.35 -13.49 -11.73
N GLY A 742 -14.33 -13.39 -13.06
CA GLY A 742 -15.51 -13.14 -13.86
C GLY A 742 -15.68 -14.14 -15.00
N LYS A 743 -16.88 -14.15 -15.56
CA LYS A 743 -17.20 -14.84 -16.82
C LYS A 743 -17.68 -13.80 -17.84
N PHE A 744 -17.11 -13.81 -19.04
CA PHE A 744 -17.54 -12.96 -20.15
C PHE A 744 -17.73 -13.83 -21.40
N GLY A 745 -18.98 -13.98 -21.83
CA GLY A 745 -19.35 -15.02 -22.81
C GLY A 745 -19.03 -16.40 -22.23
N ASP A 746 -18.32 -17.25 -22.98
CA ASP A 746 -17.88 -18.58 -22.53
C ASP A 746 -16.53 -18.57 -21.81
N LYS A 747 -15.85 -17.43 -21.80
CA LYS A 747 -14.52 -17.31 -21.21
C LYS A 747 -14.60 -16.92 -19.74
N LYS A 748 -13.73 -17.52 -18.93
CA LYS A 748 -13.55 -17.21 -17.51
C LYS A 748 -12.23 -16.48 -17.34
N PHE A 749 -12.18 -15.55 -16.39
CA PHE A 749 -10.99 -14.74 -16.17
C PHE A 749 -10.75 -14.53 -14.69
N LEU A 750 -9.48 -14.40 -14.32
CA LEU A 750 -9.07 -13.78 -13.08
C LEU A 750 -8.34 -12.46 -13.40
N SER A 751 -8.49 -11.47 -12.52
CA SER A 751 -7.76 -10.21 -12.63
C SER A 751 -7.25 -9.77 -11.27
N LEU A 752 -6.09 -9.10 -11.30
CA LEU A 752 -5.49 -8.43 -10.15
C LEU A 752 -5.29 -6.97 -10.52
N HIS A 753 -5.51 -6.06 -9.59
CA HIS A 753 -5.21 -4.65 -9.80
C HIS A 753 -4.90 -3.92 -8.52
N GLU A 754 -4.15 -2.84 -8.64
CA GLU A 754 -3.77 -2.01 -7.51
C GLU A 754 -4.57 -0.71 -7.53
N PRO A 755 -5.44 -0.44 -6.56
CA PRO A 755 -6.19 0.83 -6.54
C PRO A 755 -5.29 2.06 -6.40
N ASN A 756 -4.17 1.92 -5.68
CA ASN A 756 -3.27 3.02 -5.32
C ASN A 756 -1.88 2.90 -5.96
N SER A 757 -1.74 2.15 -7.07
CA SER A 757 -0.51 2.05 -7.88
C SER A 757 0.77 1.84 -7.06
N ALA A 758 0.84 0.79 -6.25
CA ALA A 758 2.01 0.46 -5.44
C ALA A 758 3.19 -0.13 -6.26
N GLY A 759 2.91 -0.72 -7.42
CA GLY A 759 3.83 -1.46 -8.27
C GLY A 759 4.27 -2.81 -7.68
N LEU A 760 3.43 -3.43 -6.84
CA LEU A 760 3.70 -4.72 -6.22
C LEU A 760 3.38 -5.90 -7.13
N ILE A 761 2.33 -5.84 -7.96
CA ILE A 761 1.97 -6.92 -8.89
C ILE A 761 3.15 -7.26 -9.83
N GLU A 762 3.92 -6.26 -10.26
CA GLU A 762 5.14 -6.44 -11.07
C GLU A 762 6.39 -6.76 -10.23
N LYS A 763 6.45 -6.37 -8.94
CA LYS A 763 7.64 -6.49 -8.08
C LYS A 763 7.65 -7.77 -7.24
N LEU A 764 6.50 -8.34 -6.91
CA LEU A 764 6.38 -9.54 -6.09
C LEU A 764 6.93 -10.77 -6.83
N ASP A 765 7.74 -11.56 -6.13
CA ASP A 765 8.15 -12.89 -6.59
C ASP A 765 6.98 -13.87 -6.37
N TRP A 766 6.15 -14.04 -7.40
CA TRP A 766 4.99 -14.93 -7.34
C TRP A 766 5.34 -16.40 -7.12
N LEU A 767 6.59 -16.82 -7.44
CA LEU A 767 7.07 -18.17 -7.16
C LEU A 767 7.36 -18.34 -5.67
N GLU A 768 7.94 -17.34 -5.03
CA GLU A 768 8.10 -17.29 -3.57
C GLU A 768 6.73 -17.27 -2.87
N ILE A 769 5.78 -16.46 -3.35
CA ILE A 769 4.39 -16.45 -2.81
C ILE A 769 3.77 -17.83 -2.88
N LYS A 770 4.00 -18.57 -3.98
CA LYS A 770 3.52 -19.96 -4.11
C LYS A 770 4.09 -20.86 -3.03
N LYS A 771 5.41 -20.85 -2.81
CA LYS A 771 6.05 -21.65 -1.74
C LYS A 771 5.50 -21.30 -0.36
N ILE A 772 5.40 -20.01 -0.04
CA ILE A 772 4.84 -19.54 1.23
C ILE A 772 3.39 -20.03 1.39
N THR A 773 2.59 -19.99 0.32
CA THR A 773 1.19 -20.44 0.32
C THR A 773 1.08 -21.95 0.53
N GLU A 774 1.98 -22.75 -0.05
CA GLU A 774 2.05 -24.21 0.14
C GLU A 774 2.35 -24.57 1.59
N GLU A 775 3.25 -23.83 2.25
CA GLU A 775 3.66 -24.06 3.64
C GLU A 775 2.71 -23.42 4.67
N TYR A 776 1.87 -22.47 4.28
CA TYR A 776 1.03 -21.70 5.20
C TYR A 776 -0.02 -22.56 5.90
N ASN A 777 -0.04 -22.55 7.24
CA ASN A 777 -1.07 -23.23 8.03
C ASN A 777 -2.05 -22.21 8.64
N PRO A 778 -3.35 -22.26 8.32
CA PRO A 778 -4.30 -21.26 8.80
C PRO A 778 -4.58 -21.31 10.30
N GLU A 779 -4.72 -20.13 10.90
CA GLU A 779 -5.06 -19.88 12.30
C GLU A 779 -6.53 -19.42 12.44
N VAL A 780 -7.04 -19.32 13.68
CA VAL A 780 -8.41 -18.83 13.95
C VAL A 780 -8.62 -17.42 13.39
N ILE A 781 -7.61 -16.55 13.54
CA ILE A 781 -7.67 -15.18 13.02
C ILE A 781 -7.80 -15.13 11.49
N ASP A 782 -7.36 -16.16 10.76
CA ASP A 782 -7.43 -16.18 9.30
C ASP A 782 -8.87 -16.34 8.80
N GLU A 783 -9.73 -17.03 9.55
CA GLU A 783 -11.17 -17.08 9.27
C GLU A 783 -11.81 -15.70 9.37
N ILE A 784 -11.45 -14.94 10.41
CA ILE A 784 -11.93 -13.58 10.64
C ILE A 784 -11.40 -12.63 9.55
N LEU A 785 -10.13 -12.77 9.18
CA LEU A 785 -9.53 -12.01 8.08
C LEU A 785 -10.17 -12.35 6.74
N PHE A 786 -10.53 -13.62 6.50
CA PHE A 786 -11.29 -14.02 5.32
C PHE A 786 -12.64 -13.30 5.29
N GLU A 787 -13.41 -13.38 6.37
CA GLU A 787 -14.70 -12.71 6.47
C GLU A 787 -14.57 -11.18 6.34
N ALA A 788 -13.46 -10.58 6.80
CA ALA A 788 -13.20 -9.15 6.66
C ALA A 788 -12.84 -8.74 5.21
N LEU A 789 -12.09 -9.58 4.51
CA LEU A 789 -11.63 -9.36 3.15
C LEU A 789 -12.78 -9.50 2.15
N ASP A 790 -13.49 -10.62 2.19
CA ASP A 790 -14.54 -10.96 1.23
C ASP A 790 -15.63 -11.78 1.92
N GLU A 791 -16.60 -11.04 2.45
CA GLU A 791 -17.75 -11.56 3.17
C GLU A 791 -18.59 -12.57 2.36
N TYR A 792 -18.68 -12.40 1.05
CA TYR A 792 -19.50 -13.25 0.17
C TYR A 792 -18.79 -14.55 -0.15
N THR A 793 -17.52 -14.46 -0.54
CA THR A 793 -16.67 -15.64 -0.73
C THR A 793 -16.53 -16.43 0.56
N TYR A 794 -16.55 -15.76 1.73
CA TYR A 794 -16.59 -16.42 3.02
C TYR A 794 -17.87 -17.25 3.24
N ALA A 795 -19.04 -16.74 2.83
CA ALA A 795 -20.30 -17.50 2.90
C ALA A 795 -20.25 -18.76 2.00
N ASP A 796 -19.69 -18.63 0.79
CA ASP A 796 -19.43 -19.78 -0.08
C ASP A 796 -18.46 -20.77 0.57
N PHE A 797 -17.43 -20.27 1.27
CA PHE A 797 -16.48 -21.11 1.98
C PHE A 797 -17.10 -21.85 3.18
N ILE A 798 -18.04 -21.24 3.91
CA ILE A 798 -18.87 -21.91 4.93
C ILE A 798 -19.67 -23.06 4.30
N SER A 799 -20.23 -22.87 3.10
CA SER A 799 -20.96 -23.93 2.39
C SER A 799 -20.05 -25.12 2.05
N LYS A 800 -18.74 -24.87 1.89
CA LYS A 800 -17.67 -25.87 1.71
C LYS A 800 -17.04 -26.34 3.02
N ASN A 801 -17.73 -26.15 4.16
CA ASN A 801 -17.31 -26.58 5.49
C ASN A 801 -15.95 -26.02 5.95
N LEU A 802 -15.61 -24.80 5.52
CA LEU A 802 -14.37 -24.11 5.88
C LEU A 802 -13.13 -24.99 5.64
N ASP A 803 -13.09 -25.64 4.48
CA ASP A 803 -11.98 -26.53 4.14
C ASP A 803 -10.74 -25.77 3.66
N TRP A 804 -9.84 -25.46 4.59
CA TRP A 804 -8.59 -24.76 4.28
C TRP A 804 -7.68 -25.49 3.28
N GLN A 805 -7.76 -26.83 3.18
CA GLN A 805 -7.03 -27.56 2.15
C GLN A 805 -7.62 -27.32 0.76
N TYR A 806 -8.94 -27.18 0.68
CA TYR A 806 -9.63 -26.74 -0.54
C TYR A 806 -9.19 -25.33 -0.94
N ALA A 807 -9.23 -24.37 -0.01
CA ALA A 807 -8.81 -23.00 -0.27
C ALA A 807 -7.34 -22.94 -0.74
N LYS A 808 -6.44 -23.66 -0.07
CA LYS A 808 -5.03 -23.77 -0.46
C LYS A 808 -4.88 -24.37 -1.86
N LYS A 809 -5.55 -25.48 -2.17
CA LYS A 809 -5.50 -26.11 -3.50
C LYS A 809 -5.83 -25.12 -4.62
N TYR A 810 -6.91 -24.35 -4.47
CA TYR A 810 -7.31 -23.37 -5.50
C TYR A 810 -6.46 -22.10 -5.47
N ALA A 811 -5.84 -21.76 -4.34
CA ALA A 811 -4.82 -20.70 -4.26
C ALA A 811 -3.59 -21.07 -5.10
N ILE A 812 -3.07 -22.29 -4.95
CA ILE A 812 -1.94 -22.79 -5.75
C ILE A 812 -2.30 -22.78 -7.24
N LYS A 813 -3.52 -23.20 -7.59
CA LYS A 813 -4.01 -23.16 -8.98
C LYS A 813 -4.10 -21.73 -9.54
N ALA A 814 -4.58 -20.77 -8.76
CA ALA A 814 -4.61 -19.37 -9.15
C ALA A 814 -3.19 -18.79 -9.33
N LEU A 815 -2.25 -19.14 -8.45
CA LEU A 815 -0.84 -18.78 -8.58
C LEU A 815 -0.19 -19.42 -9.80
N ASP A 816 -0.56 -20.63 -10.18
CA ASP A 816 -0.11 -21.25 -11.42
C ASP A 816 -0.51 -20.40 -12.63
N TYR A 817 -1.78 -19.95 -12.72
CA TYR A 817 -2.21 -19.03 -13.77
C TYR A 817 -1.43 -17.70 -13.76
N ILE A 818 -1.15 -17.15 -12.57
CA ILE A 818 -0.36 -15.92 -12.44
C ILE A 818 1.05 -16.13 -12.99
N LEU A 819 1.68 -17.26 -12.67
CA LEU A 819 2.99 -17.67 -13.17
C LEU A 819 2.97 -18.04 -14.67
N LEU A 820 1.82 -18.39 -15.27
CA LEU A 820 1.72 -18.65 -16.71
C LEU A 820 2.02 -17.40 -17.56
N ARG A 821 1.84 -16.18 -17.03
CA ARG A 821 2.27 -14.92 -17.69
C ARG A 821 3.79 -14.88 -17.90
N GLU A 822 4.53 -15.65 -17.12
CA GLU A 822 5.96 -15.88 -17.26
C GLU A 822 6.25 -17.17 -18.03
N LYS A 823 5.37 -17.63 -18.93
CA LYS A 823 5.64 -18.81 -19.77
C LYS A 823 5.44 -18.51 -21.25
N LEU A 824 6.35 -19.01 -22.07
CA LEU A 824 6.29 -18.99 -23.53
C LEU A 824 5.81 -20.36 -24.02
N LYS A 825 4.78 -20.35 -24.87
CA LYS A 825 4.46 -21.51 -25.70
C LYS A 825 5.46 -21.53 -26.85
N VAL A 826 6.29 -22.57 -26.91
CA VAL A 826 7.25 -22.77 -27.99
C VAL A 826 6.98 -24.13 -28.60
N LYS A 827 7.03 -24.20 -29.93
CA LYS A 827 6.90 -25.45 -30.65
C LYS A 827 8.29 -26.06 -30.84
N PHE A 828 8.45 -27.31 -30.45
CA PHE A 828 9.66 -28.07 -30.72
C PHE A 828 9.30 -29.32 -31.53
N LYS A 829 9.70 -29.37 -32.80
CA LYS A 829 9.16 -30.29 -33.82
C LYS A 829 7.63 -30.18 -33.91
N ASP A 830 6.90 -31.25 -33.61
CA ASP A 830 5.43 -31.31 -33.61
C ASP A 830 4.82 -31.24 -32.20
N ILE A 831 5.65 -30.98 -31.18
CA ILE A 831 5.23 -30.94 -29.78
C ILE A 831 5.17 -29.48 -29.32
N GLU A 832 4.03 -29.06 -28.77
CA GLU A 832 3.93 -27.80 -28.05
C GLU A 832 4.51 -27.95 -26.64
N VAL A 833 5.54 -27.16 -26.33
CA VAL A 833 6.21 -27.17 -25.03
C VAL A 833 6.01 -25.80 -24.37
N ILE A 834 5.56 -25.81 -23.11
CA ILE A 834 5.38 -24.60 -22.32
C ILE A 834 6.63 -24.39 -21.46
N ILE A 835 7.47 -23.44 -21.85
CA ILE A 835 8.71 -23.09 -21.11
C ILE A 835 8.50 -21.81 -20.30
N PRO A 836 9.23 -21.58 -19.19
CA PRO A 836 9.24 -20.25 -18.58
C PRO A 836 9.82 -19.21 -19.55
N LYS A 837 9.36 -17.97 -19.44
CA LYS A 837 9.90 -16.80 -20.11
C LYS A 837 11.33 -16.58 -19.58
N PRO A 838 12.31 -16.30 -20.45
CA PRO A 838 13.65 -15.94 -20.01
C PRO A 838 13.61 -14.80 -18.99
N SER A 839 14.32 -14.99 -17.86
CA SER A 839 14.44 -14.02 -16.77
C SER A 839 15.71 -14.26 -15.96
N LYS A 840 16.26 -13.18 -15.38
CA LYS A 840 17.41 -13.24 -14.46
C LYS A 840 17.13 -14.04 -13.19
N ALA A 841 15.86 -14.09 -12.76
CA ALA A 841 15.43 -14.85 -11.58
C ALA A 841 15.75 -16.35 -11.70
N LEU A 842 15.89 -16.87 -12.93
CA LEU A 842 16.24 -18.27 -13.17
C LEU A 842 17.68 -18.61 -12.77
N LYS A 843 18.55 -17.60 -12.50
CA LYS A 843 19.97 -17.77 -12.18
C LYS A 843 20.72 -18.61 -13.23
N LEU A 844 20.39 -18.38 -14.49
CA LEU A 844 21.03 -19.00 -15.66
C LEU A 844 21.74 -17.93 -16.49
N LEU A 845 22.91 -18.26 -17.01
CA LEU A 845 23.71 -17.39 -17.87
C LEU A 845 24.18 -18.16 -19.09
N ALA A 846 23.65 -17.83 -20.26
CA ALA A 846 24.19 -18.36 -21.51
C ALA A 846 25.47 -17.62 -21.88
N LEU A 847 26.51 -18.38 -22.23
CA LEU A 847 27.83 -17.89 -22.57
C LEU A 847 28.28 -18.53 -23.88
N ASP A 848 28.71 -17.70 -24.82
CA ASP A 848 29.31 -18.18 -26.06
C ASP A 848 30.47 -17.28 -26.50
N LEU A 849 31.45 -17.86 -27.19
CA LEU A 849 32.59 -17.15 -27.76
C LEU A 849 32.99 -17.68 -29.14
N ILE A 850 33.62 -16.81 -29.93
CA ILE A 850 34.16 -17.14 -31.26
C ILE A 850 35.52 -16.47 -31.48
N TRP A 851 36.44 -17.24 -32.04
CA TRP A 851 37.76 -16.79 -32.46
C TRP A 851 37.80 -16.62 -33.98
N LEU A 852 38.17 -15.42 -34.43
CA LEU A 852 38.22 -15.04 -35.84
C LEU A 852 39.66 -14.69 -36.24
N PRO A 853 40.44 -15.65 -36.77
CA PRO A 853 41.83 -15.44 -37.13
C PRO A 853 41.95 -14.57 -38.40
N LEU A 854 42.78 -13.52 -38.36
CA LEU A 854 42.99 -12.60 -39.48
C LEU A 854 44.35 -12.76 -40.14
N LYS A 855 45.39 -13.03 -39.35
CA LYS A 855 46.76 -13.20 -39.83
C LYS A 855 47.51 -14.18 -38.94
N GLU A 856 48.40 -14.96 -39.54
CA GLU A 856 49.31 -15.86 -38.84
C GLU A 856 50.73 -15.64 -39.36
N GLU A 857 51.64 -15.19 -38.48
CA GLU A 857 53.07 -14.99 -38.80
C GLU A 857 53.92 -15.68 -37.74
N PHE A 858 54.85 -16.55 -38.17
CA PHE A 858 55.78 -17.26 -37.26
C PHE A 858 55.09 -17.99 -36.08
N GLY A 859 53.92 -18.58 -36.31
CA GLY A 859 53.12 -19.28 -35.27
C GLY A 859 52.38 -18.34 -34.31
N ARG A 860 52.44 -17.02 -34.53
CA ARG A 860 51.71 -16.00 -33.76
C ARG A 860 50.45 -15.59 -34.52
N LYS A 861 49.29 -15.99 -34.00
CA LYS A 861 47.99 -15.67 -34.58
C LYS A 861 47.50 -14.31 -34.09
N SER A 862 47.01 -13.50 -35.02
CA SER A 862 46.36 -12.21 -34.74
C SER A 862 44.95 -12.22 -35.34
N GLY A 863 44.00 -11.63 -34.63
CA GLY A 863 42.58 -11.78 -34.94
C GLY A 863 41.66 -11.06 -33.96
N ILE A 864 40.38 -11.41 -33.99
CA ILE A 864 39.37 -10.91 -33.07
C ILE A 864 38.78 -12.07 -32.28
N LEU A 865 38.75 -11.93 -30.96
CA LEU A 865 37.96 -12.77 -30.07
C LEU A 865 36.68 -12.02 -29.71
N VAL A 866 35.53 -12.65 -29.87
CA VAL A 866 34.25 -12.11 -29.40
C VAL A 866 33.66 -13.04 -28.35
N LEU A 867 33.08 -12.46 -27.30
CA LEU A 867 32.43 -13.14 -26.19
C LEU A 867 31.06 -12.49 -25.95
N ALA A 868 30.04 -13.28 -25.68
CA ALA A 868 28.71 -12.78 -25.33
C ALA A 868 28.13 -13.51 -24.11
N PHE A 869 27.28 -12.79 -23.39
CA PHE A 869 26.55 -13.26 -22.22
C PHE A 869 25.08 -12.89 -22.34
N TYR A 870 24.19 -13.81 -21.96
CA TYR A 870 22.76 -13.57 -21.87
C TYR A 870 22.18 -14.18 -20.59
N ASP A 871 21.59 -13.36 -19.73
CA ASP A 871 21.07 -13.76 -18.42
C ASP A 871 19.54 -13.96 -18.40
N GLY A 872 18.91 -13.95 -19.57
CA GLY A 872 17.46 -14.04 -19.76
C GLY A 872 16.75 -12.71 -19.95
N GLU A 873 17.38 -11.57 -19.60
CA GLU A 873 16.81 -10.23 -19.84
C GLU A 873 17.83 -9.26 -20.45
N GLY A 874 19.05 -9.30 -19.94
CA GLY A 874 20.18 -8.47 -20.36
C GLY A 874 21.17 -9.25 -21.21
N LEU A 875 21.74 -8.55 -22.18
CA LEU A 875 22.69 -9.11 -23.13
C LEU A 875 23.92 -8.20 -23.22
N ASN A 876 25.10 -8.81 -23.08
CA ASN A 876 26.38 -8.10 -23.08
C ASN A 876 27.35 -8.81 -24.01
N SER A 877 27.93 -8.09 -24.96
CA SER A 877 28.91 -8.64 -25.90
C SER A 877 30.19 -7.80 -25.94
N PHE A 878 31.33 -8.49 -26.00
CA PHE A 878 32.66 -7.90 -25.94
C PHE A 878 33.48 -8.37 -27.14
N GLY A 879 34.24 -7.46 -27.74
CA GLY A 879 35.18 -7.74 -28.82
C GLY A 879 36.58 -7.38 -28.37
N PHE A 880 37.51 -8.31 -28.55
CA PHE A 880 38.90 -8.17 -28.13
C PHE A 880 39.83 -8.39 -29.30
N LEU A 881 40.79 -7.48 -29.44
CA LEU A 881 41.89 -7.63 -30.37
C LEU A 881 42.91 -8.61 -29.78
N VAL A 882 43.27 -9.60 -30.58
CA VAL A 882 44.33 -10.55 -30.27
C VAL A 882 45.52 -10.23 -31.16
N GLU A 883 46.62 -9.81 -30.56
CA GLU A 883 47.87 -9.50 -31.24
C GLU A 883 48.94 -10.43 -30.69
N GLU A 884 49.61 -11.17 -31.58
CA GLU A 884 50.64 -12.15 -31.19
C GLU A 884 50.19 -13.19 -30.14
N GLY A 885 48.92 -13.62 -30.23
CA GLY A 885 48.33 -14.55 -29.26
C GLY A 885 47.99 -13.94 -27.88
N ARG A 886 48.09 -12.61 -27.71
CA ARG A 886 47.70 -11.93 -26.46
C ARG A 886 46.41 -11.13 -26.64
N VAL A 887 45.45 -11.36 -25.75
CA VAL A 887 44.18 -10.63 -25.68
C VAL A 887 44.36 -9.33 -24.89
N ARG A 888 44.00 -8.19 -25.48
CA ARG A 888 44.05 -6.89 -24.79
C ARG A 888 42.69 -6.53 -24.18
N ASN A 889 42.69 -5.78 -23.08
CA ASN A 889 41.51 -5.18 -22.41
C ASN A 889 40.44 -6.19 -21.94
N PHE A 890 40.85 -7.37 -21.47
CA PHE A 890 39.92 -8.43 -21.04
C PHE A 890 39.29 -8.21 -19.64
N GLU A 891 39.66 -7.13 -18.94
CA GLU A 891 39.26 -6.87 -17.54
C GLU A 891 37.75 -6.69 -17.36
N GLU A 892 37.06 -6.03 -18.31
CA GLU A 892 35.62 -5.78 -18.20
C GLU A 892 34.79 -7.05 -18.28
N ALA A 893 35.14 -7.98 -19.18
CA ALA A 893 34.47 -9.27 -19.26
C ALA A 893 34.75 -10.14 -18.04
N ASN A 894 35.97 -10.12 -17.50
CA ASN A 894 36.29 -10.79 -16.23
C ASN A 894 35.46 -10.24 -15.07
N LYS A 895 35.33 -8.91 -14.96
CA LYS A 895 34.53 -8.28 -13.90
C LYS A 895 33.06 -8.68 -13.98
N LEU A 896 32.51 -8.73 -15.20
CA LEU A 896 31.13 -9.18 -15.40
C LEU A 896 30.96 -10.67 -15.05
N LEU A 897 31.92 -11.51 -15.44
CA LEU A 897 31.92 -12.93 -15.09
C LEU A 897 31.95 -13.14 -13.57
N THR A 898 32.84 -12.46 -12.85
CA THR A 898 32.95 -12.54 -11.38
C THR A 898 31.63 -12.12 -10.72
N LYS A 899 31.00 -11.05 -11.20
CA LYS A 899 29.68 -10.62 -10.70
C LYS A 899 28.64 -11.75 -10.80
N PHE A 900 28.56 -12.44 -11.93
CA PHE A 900 27.59 -13.54 -12.09
C PHE A 900 27.92 -14.76 -11.20
N ILE A 901 29.19 -14.99 -10.91
CA ILE A 901 29.63 -16.03 -9.97
C ILE A 901 29.23 -15.65 -8.54
N ASP A 902 29.47 -14.41 -8.12
CA ASP A 902 29.08 -13.89 -6.81
C ASP A 902 27.55 -13.92 -6.61
N GLU A 903 26.79 -13.76 -7.70
CA GLU A 903 25.33 -13.89 -7.72
C GLU A 903 24.82 -15.33 -7.92
N GLU A 904 25.70 -16.33 -7.88
CA GLU A 904 25.45 -17.79 -7.94
C GLU A 904 24.84 -18.35 -9.24
N PHE A 905 25.07 -17.70 -10.37
CA PHE A 905 24.54 -18.15 -11.66
C PHE A 905 25.12 -19.50 -12.12
N SER A 906 24.29 -20.27 -12.84
CA SER A 906 24.73 -21.46 -13.59
C SER A 906 24.93 -21.13 -15.06
N PHE A 907 25.97 -21.68 -15.67
CA PHE A 907 26.45 -21.35 -17.00
C PHE A 907 25.92 -22.34 -18.02
N LEU A 908 25.29 -21.82 -19.07
CA LEU A 908 24.81 -22.58 -20.21
C LEU A 908 25.78 -22.38 -21.36
N ILE A 909 26.47 -23.44 -21.76
CA ILE A 909 27.47 -23.40 -22.83
C ILE A 909 27.13 -24.48 -23.84
N TYR A 910 27.17 -24.15 -25.12
CA TYR A 910 27.01 -25.13 -26.19
C TYR A 910 28.38 -25.65 -26.63
N ASP A 911 28.61 -26.95 -26.49
CA ASP A 911 29.89 -27.60 -26.77
C ASP A 911 31.01 -27.09 -25.86
N PHE A 912 30.90 -27.38 -24.57
CA PHE A 912 31.81 -26.89 -23.54
C PHE A 912 33.27 -27.24 -23.85
N ARG A 913 33.50 -28.46 -24.37
CA ARG A 913 34.84 -28.93 -24.74
C ARG A 913 35.47 -28.09 -25.86
N ALA A 914 34.73 -27.80 -26.92
CA ALA A 914 35.26 -26.97 -28.02
C ALA A 914 35.61 -25.55 -27.55
N LYS A 915 34.82 -24.97 -26.63
CA LYS A 915 35.10 -23.64 -26.07
C LYS A 915 36.36 -23.64 -25.20
N LYS A 916 36.60 -24.70 -24.41
CA LYS A 916 37.84 -24.88 -23.66
C LYS A 916 39.07 -24.99 -24.57
N GLU A 917 38.98 -25.76 -25.66
CA GLU A 917 40.09 -25.92 -26.61
C GLU A 917 40.48 -24.55 -27.22
N MET A 918 39.50 -23.73 -27.58
CA MET A 918 39.72 -22.36 -28.08
C MET A 918 40.30 -21.41 -27.03
N LEU A 919 39.84 -21.46 -25.77
CA LEU A 919 40.41 -20.64 -24.69
C LEU A 919 41.88 -21.00 -24.43
N ASN A 920 42.22 -22.29 -24.52
CA ASN A 920 43.59 -22.77 -24.41
C ASN A 920 44.48 -22.31 -25.58
N GLU A 921 43.96 -22.32 -26.81
CA GLU A 921 44.65 -21.79 -28.00
C GLU A 921 45.00 -20.30 -27.85
N LEU A 922 44.13 -19.52 -27.18
CA LEU A 922 44.32 -18.08 -26.96
C LEU A 922 45.04 -17.74 -25.64
N TYR A 923 45.59 -18.74 -24.94
CA TYR A 923 46.30 -18.59 -23.66
C TYR A 923 45.49 -17.90 -22.55
N LEU A 924 44.16 -17.98 -22.58
CA LEU A 924 43.26 -17.38 -21.57
C LEU A 924 43.08 -18.28 -20.33
N ARG A 925 44.21 -18.67 -19.72
CA ARG A 925 44.23 -19.67 -18.62
C ARG A 925 43.40 -19.29 -17.40
N SER A 926 43.30 -18.01 -17.06
CA SER A 926 42.49 -17.55 -15.92
C SER A 926 41.00 -17.77 -16.14
N PHE A 927 40.52 -17.52 -17.36
CA PHE A 927 39.11 -17.69 -17.72
C PHE A 927 38.76 -19.18 -17.82
N ASP A 928 39.65 -19.99 -18.42
CA ASP A 928 39.51 -21.45 -18.47
C ASP A 928 39.44 -22.07 -17.06
N PHE A 929 40.30 -21.62 -16.13
CA PHE A 929 40.30 -22.08 -14.75
C PHE A 929 38.99 -21.77 -14.02
N ILE A 930 38.41 -20.59 -14.25
CA ILE A 930 37.11 -20.22 -13.66
C ILE A 930 36.01 -21.15 -14.16
N LEU A 931 35.94 -21.39 -15.47
CA LEU A 931 34.96 -22.31 -16.05
C LEU A 931 35.14 -23.74 -15.53
N ASP A 932 36.37 -24.22 -15.35
CA ASP A 932 36.65 -25.52 -14.74
C ASP A 932 36.27 -25.60 -13.26
N SER A 933 36.44 -24.51 -12.52
CA SER A 933 35.97 -24.44 -11.13
C SER A 933 34.45 -24.52 -11.06
N MET A 934 33.75 -23.80 -11.95
CA MET A 934 32.29 -23.83 -12.04
C MET A 934 31.78 -25.20 -12.50
N ALA A 935 32.44 -25.84 -13.45
CA ALA A 935 32.09 -27.17 -13.92
C ALA A 935 32.24 -28.23 -12.82
N ARG A 936 33.32 -28.16 -12.02
CA ARG A 936 33.51 -29.03 -10.84
C ARG A 936 32.45 -28.83 -9.76
N ALA A 937 31.86 -27.64 -9.68
CA ALA A 937 30.75 -27.32 -8.79
C ALA A 937 29.37 -27.64 -9.40
N ASP A 938 29.30 -28.35 -10.53
CA ASP A 938 28.08 -28.64 -11.30
C ASP A 938 27.28 -27.39 -11.73
N LYS A 939 27.97 -26.25 -11.82
CA LYS A 939 27.40 -24.96 -12.24
C LYS A 939 27.59 -24.69 -13.73
N VAL A 940 28.14 -25.63 -14.51
CA VAL A 940 28.20 -25.55 -15.98
C VAL A 940 27.32 -26.65 -16.57
N LYS A 941 26.43 -26.29 -17.49
CA LYS A 941 25.54 -27.20 -18.19
C LYS A 941 25.89 -27.15 -19.68
N ASP A 942 26.40 -28.26 -20.20
CA ASP A 942 26.62 -28.42 -21.63
C ASP A 942 25.29 -28.70 -22.34
N VAL A 943 24.78 -27.68 -23.03
CA VAL A 943 23.47 -27.75 -23.68
C VAL A 943 23.50 -28.76 -24.84
N LYS A 944 24.65 -28.97 -25.49
CA LYS A 944 24.81 -29.95 -26.57
C LYS A 944 24.59 -31.37 -26.04
N GLU A 945 25.23 -31.71 -24.91
CA GLU A 945 25.08 -33.03 -24.27
C GLU A 945 23.65 -33.26 -23.78
N ILE A 946 23.02 -32.23 -23.20
CA ILE A 946 21.62 -32.30 -22.74
C ILE A 946 20.67 -32.60 -23.90
N ILE A 947 20.84 -31.94 -25.04
CA ILE A 947 20.02 -32.17 -26.23
C ILE A 947 20.25 -33.59 -26.77
N THR A 948 21.51 -34.01 -26.91
CA THR A 948 21.83 -35.36 -27.40
C THR A 948 21.23 -36.44 -26.50
N LYS A 949 21.34 -36.29 -25.18
CA LYS A 949 20.77 -37.24 -24.22
C LYS A 949 19.24 -37.31 -24.26
N ASN A 950 18.56 -36.18 -24.47
CA ASN A 950 17.10 -36.12 -24.45
C ASN A 950 16.44 -36.52 -25.77
N LEU A 951 17.10 -36.32 -26.92
CA LEU A 951 16.49 -36.48 -28.24
C LEU A 951 17.05 -37.64 -29.07
N ASP A 952 18.14 -38.28 -28.63
CA ASP A 952 18.83 -39.37 -29.35
C ASP A 952 19.17 -39.00 -30.82
N ILE A 953 19.59 -37.75 -31.03
CA ILE A 953 19.94 -37.21 -32.36
C ILE A 953 21.47 -37.15 -32.51
N SER A 954 21.97 -37.50 -33.70
CA SER A 954 23.36 -37.30 -34.09
C SER A 954 23.72 -35.80 -34.13
N LEU A 955 24.87 -35.44 -33.54
CA LEU A 955 25.34 -34.07 -33.32
C LEU A 955 25.13 -33.13 -34.54
N ALA A 956 24.39 -32.03 -34.34
CA ALA A 956 24.18 -30.99 -35.34
C ALA A 956 24.69 -29.61 -34.83
N PRO A 957 25.08 -28.68 -35.72
CA PRO A 957 25.37 -27.29 -35.35
C PRO A 957 24.15 -26.63 -34.68
N LEU A 958 24.39 -25.64 -33.80
CA LEU A 958 23.33 -24.92 -33.09
C LEU A 958 22.25 -24.37 -34.04
N GLU A 959 22.64 -23.81 -35.18
CA GLU A 959 21.74 -23.29 -36.23
C GLU A 959 20.80 -24.35 -36.83
N GLU A 960 21.23 -25.62 -36.91
CA GLU A 960 20.38 -26.70 -37.41
C GLU A 960 19.38 -27.13 -36.33
N ILE A 961 19.76 -27.05 -35.06
CA ILE A 961 18.88 -27.40 -33.94
C ILE A 961 17.79 -26.32 -33.75
N GLU A 962 18.13 -25.05 -33.96
CA GLU A 962 17.19 -23.92 -33.90
C GLU A 962 15.97 -24.11 -34.81
N LYS A 963 16.17 -24.75 -35.98
CA LYS A 963 15.07 -25.02 -36.94
C LYS A 963 13.99 -25.91 -36.33
N PHE A 964 14.34 -26.82 -35.43
CA PHE A 964 13.35 -27.64 -34.73
C PHE A 964 12.56 -26.85 -33.68
N ALA A 965 13.09 -25.74 -33.18
CA ALA A 965 12.48 -24.91 -32.15
C ALA A 965 11.80 -23.64 -32.71
N GLU A 966 11.75 -23.49 -34.04
CA GLU A 966 11.27 -22.30 -34.76
C GLU A 966 11.91 -20.97 -34.26
N ILE A 967 13.15 -21.04 -33.77
CA ILE A 967 13.87 -19.86 -33.27
C ILE A 967 14.34 -19.02 -34.48
N GLN A 968 13.96 -17.74 -34.50
CA GLN A 968 14.40 -16.81 -35.52
C GLN A 968 15.78 -16.22 -35.19
N ARG A 969 16.63 -16.14 -36.21
CA ARG A 969 18.01 -15.62 -36.13
C ARG A 969 18.19 -14.49 -37.14
N GLU A 970 18.88 -13.43 -36.73
CA GLU A 970 19.16 -12.26 -37.58
C GLU A 970 20.46 -12.40 -38.37
N VAL A 971 21.51 -12.98 -37.76
CA VAL A 971 22.84 -13.11 -38.36
C VAL A 971 23.27 -14.57 -38.41
N LYS A 972 23.64 -15.06 -39.61
CA LYS A 972 24.13 -16.43 -39.82
C LYS A 972 25.64 -16.51 -39.74
N LEU A 973 26.18 -17.69 -39.43
CA LEU A 973 27.62 -17.91 -39.45
C LEU A 973 28.24 -17.60 -40.83
N SER A 974 27.52 -17.87 -41.92
CA SER A 974 27.95 -17.53 -43.28
C SER A 974 28.22 -16.04 -43.46
N ASP A 975 27.45 -15.18 -42.81
CA ASP A 975 27.60 -13.72 -42.91
C ASP A 975 28.86 -13.25 -42.21
N VAL A 976 29.20 -13.88 -41.07
CA VAL A 976 30.43 -13.65 -40.31
C VAL A 976 31.65 -14.13 -41.10
N ILE A 977 31.57 -15.33 -41.69
CA ILE A 977 32.66 -15.90 -42.53
C ILE A 977 32.90 -15.06 -43.79
N TYR A 978 31.85 -14.57 -44.43
CA TYR A 978 31.96 -13.66 -45.56
C TYR A 978 32.69 -12.37 -45.18
N GLU A 979 32.30 -11.76 -44.06
CA GLU A 979 32.95 -10.54 -43.58
C GLU A 979 34.40 -10.78 -43.14
N LEU A 980 34.69 -11.96 -42.58
CA LEU A 980 36.04 -12.37 -42.21
C LEU A 980 36.94 -12.42 -43.44
N SER A 981 36.47 -13.06 -44.51
CA SER A 981 37.20 -13.20 -45.77
C SER A 981 37.46 -11.82 -46.41
N ASN A 982 36.45 -10.96 -46.39
CA ASN A 982 36.54 -9.58 -46.89
C ASN A 982 37.56 -8.74 -46.08
N SER A 983 37.59 -8.94 -44.77
CA SER A 983 38.54 -8.29 -43.86
C SER A 983 39.97 -8.79 -44.13
N GLN A 984 40.18 -10.10 -44.25
CA GLN A 984 41.47 -10.70 -44.58
C GLN A 984 42.03 -10.20 -45.91
N GLN A 985 41.19 -10.09 -46.95
CA GLN A 985 41.58 -9.57 -48.27
C GLN A 985 42.00 -8.10 -48.21
N LYS A 986 41.29 -7.25 -47.47
CA LYS A 986 41.67 -5.83 -47.31
C LYS A 986 42.98 -5.67 -46.53
N ILE A 987 43.20 -6.54 -45.54
CA ILE A 987 44.42 -6.57 -44.73
C ILE A 987 45.62 -7.05 -45.56
N SER A 988 45.45 -8.00 -46.48
CA SER A 988 46.56 -8.48 -47.32
C SER A 988 47.03 -7.46 -48.36
N GLN A 989 46.18 -6.50 -48.73
CA GLN A 989 46.47 -5.46 -49.74
C GLN A 989 47.13 -4.19 -49.17
N THR A 990 47.21 -4.02 -47.84
CA THR A 990 47.76 -2.80 -47.22
C THR A 990 48.60 -3.10 -45.97
N LYS A 991 49.71 -2.37 -45.76
CA LYS A 991 50.52 -2.44 -44.52
C LYS A 991 49.95 -1.61 -43.35
N ALA A 992 48.73 -1.08 -43.48
CA ALA A 992 48.15 -0.09 -42.57
C ALA A 992 47.28 -0.71 -41.46
N ASN A 993 46.98 0.10 -40.43
CA ASN A 993 46.25 -0.20 -39.21
C ASN A 993 44.96 -1.03 -39.45
N TRP A 994 45.08 -2.37 -39.38
CA TRP A 994 44.05 -3.34 -39.72
C TRP A 994 42.76 -3.20 -38.89
N ARG A 995 42.82 -2.48 -37.76
CA ARG A 995 41.69 -2.19 -36.86
C ARG A 995 40.50 -1.51 -37.55
N ASN A 996 40.76 -0.68 -38.57
CA ASN A 996 39.69 -0.02 -39.32
C ASN A 996 38.95 -0.99 -40.25
N PHE A 997 39.62 -2.04 -40.70
CA PHE A 997 39.05 -3.01 -41.64
C PHE A 997 38.28 -4.14 -40.94
N THR A 998 38.32 -4.20 -39.61
CA THR A 998 37.71 -5.27 -38.82
C THR A 998 36.53 -4.85 -37.97
N LYS A 999 36.19 -3.55 -37.94
CA LYS A 999 35.08 -3.02 -37.13
C LYS A 999 33.74 -3.67 -37.48
N PHE A 1000 33.44 -3.81 -38.78
CA PHE A 1000 32.22 -4.45 -39.25
C PHE A 1000 32.19 -5.96 -38.96
N LEU A 1001 33.35 -6.62 -39.04
CA LEU A 1001 33.49 -8.02 -38.66
C LEU A 1001 33.19 -8.23 -37.16
N GLU A 1002 33.76 -7.39 -36.30
CA GLU A 1002 33.52 -7.44 -34.86
C GLU A 1002 32.03 -7.21 -34.53
N GLU A 1003 31.41 -6.17 -35.09
CA GLU A 1003 29.98 -5.89 -34.87
C GLU A 1003 29.08 -7.02 -35.35
N LYS A 1004 29.37 -7.61 -36.52
CA LYS A 1004 28.60 -8.74 -37.06
C LYS A 1004 28.79 -10.01 -36.24
N ALA A 1005 30.01 -10.28 -35.77
CA ALA A 1005 30.31 -11.40 -34.88
C ALA A 1005 29.67 -11.25 -33.48
N LYS A 1006 29.57 -10.03 -32.94
CA LYS A 1006 28.81 -9.75 -31.71
C LYS A 1006 27.36 -10.14 -31.88
N ARG A 1007 26.66 -9.61 -32.88
CA ARG A 1007 25.25 -9.95 -33.15
C ARG A 1007 25.02 -11.44 -33.35
N TYR A 1008 25.94 -12.11 -34.04
CA TYR A 1008 25.90 -13.57 -34.20
C TYR A 1008 25.96 -14.32 -32.84
N LEU A 1009 26.90 -13.95 -31.96
CA LEU A 1009 26.99 -14.58 -30.64
C LEU A 1009 25.85 -14.22 -29.70
N GLU A 1010 25.28 -13.02 -29.86
CA GLU A 1010 24.08 -12.60 -29.14
C GLU A 1010 22.88 -13.48 -29.46
N ASP A 1011 22.69 -13.80 -30.75
CA ASP A 1011 21.69 -14.77 -31.21
C ASP A 1011 21.99 -16.17 -30.67
N ASN A 1012 23.25 -16.62 -30.72
CA ASN A 1012 23.65 -17.92 -30.15
C ASN A 1012 23.29 -18.01 -28.66
N CYS A 1013 23.63 -17.00 -27.86
CA CYS A 1013 23.37 -17.04 -26.41
C CYS A 1013 21.87 -17.12 -26.10
N LYS A 1014 21.03 -16.40 -26.85
CA LYS A 1014 19.56 -16.53 -26.73
C LYS A 1014 19.09 -17.93 -27.06
N SER A 1015 19.56 -18.50 -28.17
CA SER A 1015 19.19 -19.85 -28.59
C SER A 1015 19.61 -20.92 -27.59
N ILE A 1016 20.83 -20.84 -27.06
CA ILE A 1016 21.35 -21.75 -26.02
C ILE A 1016 20.44 -21.71 -24.79
N PHE A 1017 20.06 -20.50 -24.35
CA PHE A 1017 19.18 -20.31 -23.21
C PHE A 1017 17.79 -20.93 -23.45
N HIS A 1018 17.18 -20.64 -24.60
CA HIS A 1018 15.87 -21.16 -24.97
C HIS A 1018 15.85 -22.68 -25.10
N LEU A 1019 16.83 -23.26 -25.81
CA LEU A 1019 16.92 -24.71 -26.00
C LEU A 1019 17.11 -25.45 -24.67
N TYR A 1020 17.91 -24.91 -23.75
CA TYR A 1020 18.04 -25.48 -22.41
C TYR A 1020 16.69 -25.52 -21.68
N LEU A 1021 15.91 -24.44 -21.72
CA LEU A 1021 14.58 -24.39 -21.10
C LEU A 1021 13.61 -25.39 -21.73
N ILE A 1022 13.61 -25.52 -23.06
CA ILE A 1022 12.76 -26.50 -23.77
C ILE A 1022 13.14 -27.91 -23.33
N MET A 1023 14.42 -28.26 -23.38
CA MET A 1023 14.88 -29.60 -22.98
C MET A 1023 14.55 -29.91 -21.53
N ARG A 1024 14.70 -28.93 -20.63
CA ARG A 1024 14.39 -29.10 -19.21
C ARG A 1024 12.92 -29.47 -18.96
N GLU A 1025 11.98 -28.89 -19.70
CA GLU A 1025 10.56 -29.21 -19.55
C GLU A 1025 10.20 -30.55 -20.24
N ILE A 1026 10.79 -30.85 -21.41
CA ILE A 1026 10.64 -32.17 -22.07
C ILE A 1026 11.11 -33.31 -21.14
N THR A 1027 12.24 -33.14 -20.44
CA THR A 1027 12.74 -34.15 -19.50
C THR A 1027 11.79 -34.35 -18.32
N LYS A 1028 11.13 -33.31 -17.82
CA LYS A 1028 10.16 -33.44 -16.71
C LYS A 1028 8.94 -34.24 -17.12
N GLU A 1029 8.37 -33.98 -18.30
CA GLU A 1029 7.18 -34.70 -18.79
C GLU A 1029 7.45 -36.21 -18.93
N ASN A 1030 8.65 -36.58 -19.39
CA ASN A 1030 9.09 -37.98 -19.53
C ASN A 1030 9.35 -38.70 -18.19
N ILE A 1031 9.50 -37.98 -17.07
CA ILE A 1031 9.65 -38.57 -15.72
C ILE A 1031 8.28 -38.78 -15.05
N THR A 1032 7.26 -38.02 -15.46
CA THR A 1032 5.86 -38.15 -15.00
C THR A 1032 4.99 -39.13 -15.81
N ARG A 1033 5.50 -39.67 -16.92
CA ARG A 1033 4.94 -40.82 -17.63
C ARG A 1033 5.68 -42.08 -17.22
#